data_AF-A0A814GBK1-F1
#
_entry.id   AF-A0A814GBK1-F1
#
_cell.length_a   1.000
_cell.length_b   1.000
_cell.length_c   1.000
_cell.angle_alpha   90.00
_cell.angle_beta   90.00
_cell.angle_gamma   90.00
#
_symmetry.space_group_name_H-M   'P 1'
#
loop_
_entity.id
_entity.type
_entity.pdbx_description
1 polymer ?
#
loop_
_entity_poly.entity_id
_entity_poly.type
_entity_poly.pdbx_seq_one_letter_code
_entity_poly.pdbx_strand_id
1 'polypeptide(L)'
;MNLKRKHENSAPEMKYIDFKSSSPHTIQNKECYYYSGKFDRTCRIIHEKTARQPYQRRSNQDKSTIHFGQRKLLLSEIEFLTIVTNELHSMNTNKKVVFIYAGAAPGNHTPMIIEMFPFIDLFVLVDPAKFKFSEKKVKDKVKIYNECFTNKMAEDFRQEYKDCHILFVSDIRTANHRILTAETTELKIEKDMIDQMEWYKTLKPFKSMFKFRLPYVGDNQHAKTQLEYLDGVSYFQAWEGKTSSETRLIVDQNADMKLYDCVQYEDIMYRFNTVERVICYKHDIDAPGLDHCYDCRTEVYILEEFLNSKSKIFDLHRLIYDRKPYLTSETLKKKNIKELVIEINRLLNAERKTDGMKITINGKQKLYSIIFTDVYYKCDLAKLFSDEKIVERKFFRYNSSDDEDDVEERKSSCMSLHCLESKYSEYIEKEFASLRYLTQDFRQKIKPKEKYEFTDKTTVDFKERGLRLLEIEFLTASIKEIVNCKKRKELVCIYAGFGPSSKSFQYLVDMFPFIKFVLYDPKPDFKKTSTKVDFKKECLSESIAQDLKNQYQDFIILFISNIKRAGNFISEKNTLLEKEDLQIQKSCFQILDPFKSLLRFRVPYPESKLKTKVDFSYLNGYLKFQPWSNRNSLDVFLICDKNAMDTTYNYIKLKNQLYKFNTIDRVMMYKHLIRIDGIDECYDCRCEVFIFDEYLKQANLLFNYYRMKPSEKSTSDLIEDMNNYLKASDKYLKMQFDKKDYRIKFTSIKHGLGFHQVFKN
;
A
#
# COMPACT_ATOMS: atom_id res chain seq x y z
N MET A 1 58.23 3.18 0.78
CA MET A 1 58.47 1.76 1.14
C MET A 1 57.50 0.89 0.35
N ASN A 2 58.01 0.13 -0.61
CA ASN A 2 57.24 -0.76 -1.49
C ASN A 2 56.65 -1.94 -0.69
N LEU A 3 55.32 -2.01 -0.58
CA LEU A 3 54.60 -3.22 -0.16
C LEU A 3 53.75 -3.73 -1.33
N LYS A 4 54.36 -4.61 -2.13
CA LYS A 4 53.64 -5.50 -3.04
C LYS A 4 52.79 -6.46 -2.18
N ARG A 5 51.50 -6.18 -2.03
CA ARG A 5 50.52 -7.19 -1.57
C ARG A 5 50.16 -8.09 -2.75
N LYS A 6 50.57 -9.36 -2.68
CA LYS A 6 49.94 -10.45 -3.44
C LYS A 6 48.49 -10.55 -2.98
N HIS A 7 47.55 -10.17 -3.85
CA HIS A 7 46.16 -10.55 -3.70
C HIS A 7 45.98 -11.90 -4.42
N GLU A 8 45.95 -12.98 -3.65
CA GLU A 8 45.47 -14.27 -4.12
C GLU A 8 43.93 -14.21 -4.15
N ASN A 9 43.37 -14.39 -5.36
CA ASN A 9 41.94 -14.55 -5.61
C ASN A 9 41.50 -15.98 -5.21
N SER A 10 41.58 -16.33 -3.93
CA SER A 10 40.89 -17.52 -3.42
C SER A 10 39.55 -17.08 -2.82
N ALA A 11 38.44 -17.53 -3.42
CA ALA A 11 37.12 -17.38 -2.83
C ALA A 11 37.15 -17.96 -1.39
N PRO A 12 36.57 -17.28 -0.39
CA PRO A 12 36.62 -17.74 0.99
C PRO A 12 36.00 -19.13 1.15
N GLU A 13 36.65 -20.02 1.90
CA GLU A 13 36.14 -21.33 2.29
C GLU A 13 34.77 -21.19 2.97
N MET A 14 33.76 -21.88 2.42
CA MET A 14 32.39 -21.88 2.92
C MET A 14 32.19 -22.95 3.99
N LYS A 15 31.71 -22.56 5.18
CA LYS A 15 31.22 -23.48 6.22
C LYS A 15 29.70 -23.29 6.39
N TYR A 16 28.93 -24.37 6.21
CA TYR A 16 27.47 -24.40 6.37
C TYR A 16 27.05 -24.21 7.84
N ILE A 17 25.92 -23.54 8.07
CA ILE A 17 25.37 -23.21 9.40
C ILE A 17 24.27 -24.22 9.81
N ASP A 18 24.21 -24.54 11.11
CA ASP A 18 23.05 -25.20 11.75
C ASP A 18 21.89 -24.19 11.86
N PHE A 19 20.75 -24.50 11.22
CA PHE A 19 19.59 -23.61 11.06
C PHE A 19 19.05 -23.00 12.38
N LYS A 20 19.36 -23.60 13.54
CA LYS A 20 18.91 -23.10 14.86
C LYS A 20 19.46 -21.73 15.24
N SER A 21 20.48 -21.20 14.55
CA SER A 21 21.04 -19.86 14.82
C SER A 21 20.84 -18.85 13.69
N SER A 22 19.99 -19.12 12.69
CA SER A 22 19.81 -18.22 11.55
C SER A 22 19.09 -16.93 11.95
N SER A 23 19.76 -15.80 11.77
CA SER A 23 19.21 -14.47 11.99
C SER A 23 17.98 -14.21 11.10
N PRO A 24 16.88 -13.65 11.62
CA PRO A 24 15.69 -13.32 10.84
C PRO A 24 16.00 -12.45 9.62
N HIS A 25 16.98 -11.56 9.71
CA HIS A 25 17.39 -10.70 8.59
C HIS A 25 18.14 -11.43 7.48
N THR A 26 18.68 -12.63 7.77
CA THR A 26 19.44 -13.45 6.81
C THR A 26 18.61 -14.57 6.18
N ILE A 27 17.36 -14.76 6.62
CA ILE A 27 16.52 -15.89 6.20
C ILE A 27 16.23 -15.95 4.69
N GLN A 28 16.30 -14.80 3.98
CA GLN A 28 16.14 -14.80 2.51
C GLN A 28 17.33 -15.42 1.77
N ASN A 29 18.49 -15.54 2.44
CA ASN A 29 19.67 -16.18 1.89
C ASN A 29 19.63 -17.67 2.22
N LYS A 30 19.27 -18.49 1.22
CA LYS A 30 19.16 -19.95 1.37
C LYS A 30 20.49 -20.63 1.68
N GLU A 31 21.60 -20.00 1.34
CA GLU A 31 22.94 -20.56 1.55
C GLU A 31 23.54 -20.21 2.91
N CYS A 32 22.88 -19.32 3.70
CA CYS A 32 23.22 -18.94 5.08
C CYS A 32 24.69 -19.17 5.46
N TYR A 33 25.58 -18.24 5.09
CA TYR A 33 27.00 -18.31 5.43
C TYR A 33 27.49 -17.07 6.19
N TYR A 34 28.57 -17.24 6.93
CA TYR A 34 29.28 -16.15 7.60
C TYR A 34 30.29 -15.51 6.66
N TYR A 35 30.32 -14.18 6.65
CA TYR A 35 31.44 -13.43 6.10
C TYR A 35 32.70 -13.75 6.90
N SER A 36 33.70 -14.33 6.24
CA SER A 36 34.97 -14.74 6.85
C SER A 36 36.05 -13.66 6.81
N GLY A 37 35.84 -12.59 6.03
CA GLY A 37 36.75 -11.47 5.95
C GLY A 37 36.67 -10.54 7.17
N LYS A 38 37.64 -9.64 7.29
CA LYS A 38 37.58 -8.55 8.26
C LYS A 38 36.55 -7.53 7.80
N PHE A 39 35.57 -7.21 8.63
CA PHE A 39 34.64 -6.11 8.35
C PHE A 39 35.34 -4.77 8.62
N ASP A 40 35.57 -4.00 7.56
CA ASP A 40 36.23 -2.69 7.63
C ASP A 40 35.55 -1.67 6.70
N ARG A 41 36.16 -0.48 6.55
CA ARG A 41 35.65 0.60 5.70
C ARG A 41 35.42 0.17 4.24
N THR A 42 36.17 -0.80 3.72
CA THR A 42 35.97 -1.28 2.33
C THR A 42 34.64 -1.99 2.17
N CYS A 43 34.11 -2.61 3.21
CA CYS A 43 32.77 -3.20 3.23
C CYS A 43 31.65 -2.14 3.19
N ARG A 44 31.97 -0.87 3.45
CA ARG A 44 31.01 0.24 3.56
C ARG A 44 30.91 1.07 2.29
N ILE A 45 31.88 1.00 1.38
CA ILE A 45 32.00 1.91 0.24
C ILE A 45 31.80 1.21 -1.11
N ILE A 46 31.28 1.95 -2.08
CA ILE A 46 31.22 1.53 -3.48
C ILE A 46 32.49 1.97 -4.18
N HIS A 47 33.20 1.02 -4.79
CA HIS A 47 34.35 1.23 -5.66
C HIS A 47 34.23 0.42 -6.96
N GLU A 48 35.15 0.61 -7.91
CA GLU A 48 35.12 -0.04 -9.24
C GLU A 48 35.06 -1.57 -9.18
N LYS A 49 35.73 -2.18 -8.19
CA LYS A 49 35.75 -3.64 -7.97
C LYS A 49 34.57 -4.18 -7.16
N THR A 50 33.57 -3.36 -6.85
CA THR A 50 32.42 -3.81 -6.05
C THR A 50 31.66 -4.86 -6.84
N ALA A 51 31.29 -5.96 -6.19
CA ALA A 51 30.56 -7.02 -6.87
C ALA A 51 29.20 -6.49 -7.36
N ARG A 52 28.78 -6.96 -8.53
CA ARG A 52 27.53 -6.53 -9.18
C ARG A 52 26.77 -7.71 -9.75
N GLN A 53 25.46 -7.56 -9.92
CA GLN A 53 24.59 -8.55 -10.53
C GLN A 53 23.53 -7.80 -11.35
N PRO A 54 23.22 -8.24 -12.58
CA PRO A 54 22.18 -7.62 -13.40
C PRO A 54 20.89 -7.42 -12.62
N TYR A 55 20.39 -6.18 -12.62
CA TYR A 55 19.16 -5.83 -11.92
C TYR A 55 17.98 -6.69 -12.35
N GLN A 56 17.18 -7.12 -11.37
CA GLN A 56 15.89 -7.76 -11.63
C GLN A 56 14.82 -7.26 -10.65
N ARG A 57 13.61 -7.05 -11.15
CA ARG A 57 12.51 -6.56 -10.31
C ARG A 57 12.08 -7.61 -9.29
N ARG A 58 12.19 -7.27 -7.99
CA ARG A 58 11.87 -8.17 -6.86
C ARG A 58 10.42 -8.03 -6.37
N SER A 59 9.42 -8.17 -7.23
CA SER A 59 8.01 -8.09 -6.81
C SER A 59 7.55 -9.33 -6.01
N ASN A 60 8.10 -10.51 -6.35
CA ASN A 60 7.64 -11.80 -5.83
C ASN A 60 8.74 -12.57 -5.05
N GLN A 61 9.69 -11.85 -4.46
CA GLN A 61 10.78 -12.45 -3.69
C GLN A 61 10.66 -12.09 -2.21
N ASP A 62 11.10 -12.99 -1.34
CA ASP A 62 11.23 -12.73 0.10
C ASP A 62 12.19 -11.57 0.35
N LYS A 63 11.84 -10.74 1.35
CA LYS A 63 12.62 -9.56 1.76
C LYS A 63 12.74 -9.51 3.27
N SER A 64 13.81 -10.10 3.78
CA SER A 64 14.07 -10.27 5.22
C SER A 64 14.65 -9.03 5.91
N THR A 65 15.22 -8.09 5.16
CA THR A 65 15.85 -6.89 5.71
C THR A 65 14.84 -5.91 6.30
N ILE A 66 15.23 -5.18 7.35
CA ILE A 66 14.41 -4.16 8.00
C ILE A 66 14.78 -2.77 7.50
N HIS A 67 13.76 -1.96 7.26
CA HIS A 67 13.91 -0.53 7.04
C HIS A 67 13.70 0.27 8.34
N PHE A 68 14.72 0.99 8.80
CA PHE A 68 14.61 1.90 9.93
C PHE A 68 15.11 3.30 9.56
N GLY A 69 14.25 4.08 8.90
CA GLY A 69 14.62 5.39 8.32
C GLY A 69 15.37 6.37 9.26
N GLN A 70 14.92 6.58 10.50
CA GLN A 70 15.61 7.52 11.41
C GLN A 70 16.95 6.98 11.96
N ARG A 71 17.07 5.65 12.14
CA ARG A 71 18.31 5.01 12.59
C ARG A 71 19.35 5.02 11.49
N LYS A 72 18.92 4.76 10.25
CA LYS A 72 19.71 4.92 9.03
C LYS A 72 20.35 6.31 8.92
N LEU A 73 19.55 7.37 9.11
CA LEU A 73 20.04 8.75 9.05
C LEU A 73 21.06 9.03 10.17
N LEU A 74 20.70 8.74 11.42
CA LEU A 74 21.58 8.89 12.57
C LEU A 74 22.96 8.24 12.36
N LEU A 75 22.99 6.97 11.93
CA LEU A 75 24.26 6.25 11.73
C LEU A 75 25.09 6.82 10.58
N SER A 76 24.44 7.25 9.49
CA SER A 76 25.14 7.89 8.37
C SER A 76 25.77 9.23 8.80
N GLU A 77 25.07 9.99 9.63
CA GLU A 77 25.56 11.27 10.17
C GLU A 77 26.70 11.07 11.18
N ILE A 78 26.63 10.05 12.04
CA ILE A 78 27.73 9.68 12.94
C ILE A 78 28.96 9.28 12.12
N GLU A 79 28.81 8.45 11.08
CA GLU A 79 29.92 8.03 10.21
C GLU A 79 30.56 9.24 9.51
N PHE A 80 29.74 10.12 8.93
CA PHE A 80 30.20 11.36 8.30
C PHE A 80 30.96 12.27 9.26
N LEU A 81 30.39 12.56 10.44
CA LEU A 81 31.02 13.46 11.41
C LEU A 81 32.28 12.85 12.04
N THR A 82 32.36 11.53 12.14
CA THR A 82 33.58 10.82 12.58
C THR A 82 34.71 10.97 11.55
N ILE A 83 34.40 10.84 10.25
CA ILE A 83 35.35 11.10 9.16
C ILE A 83 35.86 12.55 9.24
N VAL A 84 34.94 13.52 9.34
CA VAL A 84 35.27 14.94 9.44
C VAL A 84 36.12 15.24 10.69
N THR A 85 35.79 14.64 11.83
CA THR A 85 36.56 14.79 13.08
C THR A 85 38.02 14.39 12.87
N ASN A 86 38.26 13.25 12.22
CA ASN A 86 39.62 12.77 11.97
C ASN A 86 40.41 13.73 11.06
N GLU A 87 39.76 14.31 10.06
CA GLU A 87 40.40 15.25 9.13
C GLU A 87 40.69 16.60 9.78
N LEU A 88 39.70 17.21 10.46
CA LEU A 88 39.89 18.48 11.16
C LEU A 88 40.95 18.37 12.26
N HIS A 89 40.97 17.26 13.00
CA HIS A 89 41.99 17.01 14.02
C HIS A 89 43.39 16.92 13.41
N SER A 90 43.52 16.21 12.27
CA SER A 90 44.78 16.10 11.55
C SER A 90 45.26 17.44 10.99
N MET A 91 44.34 18.35 10.66
CA MET A 91 44.65 19.72 10.24
C MET A 91 45.03 20.65 11.40
N ASN A 92 44.83 20.23 12.65
CA ASN A 92 45.08 21.03 13.85
C ASN A 92 44.46 22.44 13.76
N THR A 93 43.20 22.52 13.31
CA THR A 93 42.51 23.77 13.04
C THR A 93 41.70 24.25 14.26
N ASN A 94 41.78 25.55 14.57
CA ASN A 94 40.95 26.22 15.59
C ASN A 94 39.73 26.93 14.97
N LYS A 95 39.49 26.75 13.67
CA LYS A 95 38.39 27.40 12.96
C LYS A 95 37.05 26.82 13.43
N LYS A 96 36.08 27.70 13.63
CA LYS A 96 34.71 27.32 13.99
C LYS A 96 34.07 26.41 12.95
N VAL A 97 33.21 25.50 13.38
CA VAL A 97 32.54 24.51 12.54
C VAL A 97 31.04 24.73 12.55
N VAL A 98 30.45 24.95 11.37
CA VAL A 98 29.00 25.12 11.19
C VAL A 98 28.45 23.94 10.39
N PHE A 99 27.40 23.31 10.91
CA PHE A 99 26.74 22.18 10.28
C PHE A 99 25.39 22.61 9.69
N ILE A 100 25.30 22.66 8.36
CA ILE A 100 24.10 23.06 7.62
C ILE A 100 23.41 21.80 7.10
N TYR A 101 22.14 21.61 7.42
CA TYR A 101 21.36 20.42 7.04
C TYR A 101 20.06 20.81 6.33
N ALA A 102 20.01 20.58 5.01
CA ALA A 102 18.80 20.69 4.20
C ALA A 102 17.99 19.39 4.20
N GLY A 103 16.69 19.45 4.48
CA GLY A 103 15.84 18.26 4.62
C GLY A 103 16.00 17.57 5.98
N ALA A 104 16.19 18.34 7.05
CA ALA A 104 16.56 17.84 8.37
C ALA A 104 15.38 17.31 9.22
N ALA A 105 14.12 17.60 8.87
CA ALA A 105 12.98 17.19 9.68
C ALA A 105 12.62 15.70 9.44
N PRO A 106 12.07 14.99 10.44
CA PRO A 106 11.65 15.48 11.75
C PRO A 106 12.78 15.68 12.78
N GLY A 107 14.03 15.31 12.46
CA GLY A 107 15.21 15.58 13.30
C GLY A 107 15.20 14.93 14.70
N ASN A 108 14.49 13.81 14.91
CA ASN A 108 14.36 13.23 16.27
C ASN A 108 15.71 12.85 16.90
N HIS A 109 16.70 12.52 16.07
CA HIS A 109 18.02 12.08 16.50
C HIS A 109 19.04 13.23 16.60
N THR A 110 18.71 14.43 16.13
CA THR A 110 19.59 15.60 16.15
C THR A 110 20.13 15.93 17.54
N PRO A 111 19.35 15.88 18.64
CA PRO A 111 19.91 16.12 19.98
C PRO A 111 21.07 15.18 20.35
N MET A 112 21.01 13.92 19.91
CA MET A 112 22.09 12.96 20.15
C MET A 112 23.34 13.30 19.34
N ILE A 113 23.19 13.70 18.07
CA ILE A 113 24.33 14.18 17.25
C ILE A 113 25.01 15.40 17.89
N ILE A 114 24.23 16.37 18.36
CA ILE A 114 24.75 17.58 19.03
C ILE A 114 25.56 17.20 20.29
N GLU A 115 25.11 16.21 21.05
CA GLU A 115 25.81 15.72 22.23
C GLU A 115 27.10 14.96 21.85
N MET A 116 27.07 14.14 20.80
CA MET A 116 28.19 13.32 20.36
C MET A 116 29.34 14.16 19.75
N PHE A 117 29.02 15.28 19.08
CA PHE A 117 29.99 16.13 18.38
C PHE A 117 29.98 17.57 18.92
N PRO A 118 30.39 17.78 20.18
CA PRO A 118 30.26 19.07 20.85
C PRO A 118 31.17 20.17 20.28
N PHE A 119 32.18 19.83 19.47
CA PHE A 119 33.05 20.83 18.82
C PHE A 119 32.34 21.64 17.73
N ILE A 120 31.18 21.19 17.26
CA ILE A 120 30.36 21.95 16.29
C ILE A 120 29.74 23.14 16.99
N ASP A 121 29.98 24.33 16.43
CA ASP A 121 29.50 25.62 16.94
C ASP A 121 27.99 25.74 16.79
N LEU A 122 27.49 25.45 15.58
CA LEU A 122 26.12 25.74 15.21
C LEU A 122 25.58 24.70 14.24
N PHE A 123 24.37 24.24 14.51
CA PHE A 123 23.56 23.43 13.63
C PHE A 123 22.47 24.30 13.00
N VAL A 124 22.53 24.48 11.68
CA VAL A 124 21.53 25.18 10.88
C VAL A 124 20.66 24.13 10.20
N LEU A 125 19.43 23.96 10.69
CA LEU A 125 18.50 22.91 10.26
C LEU A 125 17.37 23.52 9.44
N VAL A 126 17.21 23.08 8.20
CA VAL A 126 16.24 23.66 7.26
C VAL A 126 15.34 22.57 6.71
N ASP A 127 14.04 22.70 6.95
CA ASP A 127 13.03 21.79 6.39
C ASP A 127 11.61 22.39 6.50
N PRO A 128 10.78 22.31 5.44
CA PRO A 128 9.38 22.78 5.51
C PRO A 128 8.52 21.98 6.51
N ALA A 129 8.90 20.75 6.84
CA ALA A 129 8.19 19.92 7.81
C ALA A 129 8.57 20.29 9.25
N LYS A 130 7.64 20.00 10.17
CA LYS A 130 7.83 20.31 11.60
C LYS A 130 8.86 19.39 12.26
N PHE A 131 9.81 19.99 12.98
CA PHE A 131 10.76 19.28 13.84
C PHE A 131 10.09 18.69 15.09
N LYS A 132 10.55 17.52 15.51
CA LYS A 132 9.93 16.70 16.57
C LYS A 132 10.80 16.54 17.83
N PHE A 133 11.72 17.47 18.07
CA PHE A 133 12.49 17.55 19.31
C PHE A 133 12.28 18.90 20.00
N SER A 134 12.60 18.98 21.29
CA SER A 134 12.46 20.22 22.07
C SER A 134 13.70 21.08 21.90
N GLU A 135 13.53 22.26 21.29
CA GLU A 135 14.58 23.28 21.17
C GLU A 135 15.14 23.72 22.52
N LYS A 136 14.34 23.67 23.60
CA LYS A 136 14.75 24.10 24.93
C LYS A 136 16.02 23.41 25.43
N LYS A 137 16.33 22.20 24.95
CA LYS A 137 17.52 21.44 25.35
C LYS A 137 18.78 21.77 24.53
N VAL A 138 18.63 22.44 23.37
CA VAL A 138 19.71 22.64 22.40
C VAL A 138 19.75 24.06 21.82
N LYS A 139 19.01 24.99 22.44
CA LYS A 139 18.68 26.32 21.89
C LYS A 139 19.91 27.12 21.44
N ASP A 140 21.00 27.04 22.19
CA ASP A 140 22.21 27.84 21.93
C ASP A 140 23.10 27.27 20.81
N LYS A 141 22.77 26.07 20.32
CA LYS A 141 23.53 25.36 19.28
C LYS A 141 22.74 25.12 18.00
N VAL A 142 21.48 25.55 17.93
CA VAL A 142 20.60 25.21 16.82
C VAL A 142 19.86 26.44 16.29
N LYS A 143 19.90 26.67 14.97
CA LYS A 143 18.98 27.53 14.23
C LYS A 143 18.07 26.66 13.38
N ILE A 144 16.75 26.85 13.50
CA ILE A 144 15.74 26.12 12.72
C ILE A 144 15.05 27.07 11.75
N TYR A 145 14.94 26.62 10.49
CA TYR A 145 14.18 27.28 9.44
C TYR A 145 13.10 26.32 8.94
N ASN A 146 11.83 26.65 9.18
CA ASN A 146 10.69 25.81 8.77
C ASN A 146 10.21 26.10 7.34
N GLU A 147 11.12 25.97 6.39
CA GLU A 147 10.92 26.30 4.98
C GLU A 147 11.82 25.45 4.09
N CYS A 148 11.65 25.54 2.78
CA CYS A 148 12.53 24.86 1.83
C CYS A 148 13.90 25.53 1.80
N PHE A 149 14.96 24.73 1.71
CA PHE A 149 16.30 25.27 1.45
C PHE A 149 16.36 25.85 0.03
N THR A 150 16.96 27.03 -0.14
CA THR A 150 16.99 27.75 -1.42
C THR A 150 18.40 28.18 -1.80
N ASN A 151 18.61 28.52 -3.07
CA ASN A 151 19.89 29.09 -3.54
C ASN A 151 20.24 30.38 -2.78
N LYS A 152 19.22 31.19 -2.46
CA LYS A 152 19.43 32.42 -1.70
C LYS A 152 19.93 32.13 -0.28
N MET A 153 19.38 31.13 0.39
CA MET A 153 19.91 30.68 1.68
C MET A 153 21.35 30.18 1.57
N ALA A 154 21.68 29.44 0.51
CA ALA A 154 23.05 28.98 0.29
C ALA A 154 24.03 30.17 0.17
N GLU A 155 23.67 31.22 -0.56
CA GLU A 155 24.45 32.46 -0.67
C GLU A 155 24.57 33.17 0.68
N ASP A 156 23.45 33.35 1.38
CA ASP A 156 23.39 34.04 2.67
C ASP A 156 24.22 33.30 3.73
N PHE A 157 24.11 31.98 3.80
CA PHE A 157 24.90 31.16 4.72
C PHE A 157 26.38 31.12 4.36
N ARG A 158 26.73 31.09 3.06
CA ARG A 158 28.15 31.20 2.65
C ARG A 158 28.75 32.51 3.11
N GLN A 159 28.00 33.61 3.04
CA GLN A 159 28.43 34.93 3.47
C GLN A 159 28.49 35.03 5.00
N GLU A 160 27.45 34.57 5.70
CA GLU A 160 27.36 34.59 7.17
C GLU A 160 28.47 33.76 7.82
N TYR A 161 28.79 32.59 7.26
CA TYR A 161 29.75 31.64 7.82
C TYR A 161 31.05 31.53 7.02
N LYS A 162 31.46 32.59 6.30
CA LYS A 162 32.65 32.60 5.44
C LYS A 162 33.95 32.20 6.15
N ASP A 163 34.06 32.55 7.43
CA ASP A 163 35.21 32.30 8.30
C ASP A 163 35.06 31.02 9.14
N CYS A 164 34.11 30.14 8.79
CA CYS A 164 33.92 28.82 9.41
C CYS A 164 34.29 27.67 8.45
N HIS A 165 34.53 26.48 9.00
CA HIS A 165 34.42 25.23 8.27
C HIS A 165 32.95 24.87 8.15
N ILE A 166 32.41 24.94 6.93
CA ILE A 166 31.02 24.58 6.66
C ILE A 166 30.95 23.08 6.36
N LEU A 167 30.16 22.35 7.13
CA LEU A 167 29.75 20.98 6.82
C LEU A 167 28.34 21.04 6.24
N PHE A 168 28.13 20.48 5.05
CA PHE A 168 26.82 20.55 4.39
C PHE A 168 26.22 19.17 4.14
N VAL A 169 25.06 18.91 4.74
CA VAL A 169 24.30 17.67 4.58
C VAL A 169 22.97 17.96 3.91
N SER A 170 22.56 17.07 2.98
CA SER A 170 21.24 17.15 2.36
C SER A 170 20.55 15.79 2.28
N ASP A 171 19.31 15.71 2.76
CA ASP A 171 18.38 14.59 2.56
C ASP A 171 17.03 15.05 1.98
N ILE A 172 17.06 16.08 1.13
CA ILE A 172 15.85 16.58 0.45
C ILE A 172 15.15 15.49 -0.37
N ARG A 173 13.83 15.58 -0.45
CA ARG A 173 12.98 14.67 -1.23
C ARG A 173 11.75 15.41 -1.74
N THR A 174 11.72 15.75 -3.02
CA THR A 174 10.54 16.37 -3.65
C THR A 174 9.60 15.35 -4.31
N ALA A 175 10.09 14.13 -4.52
CA ALA A 175 9.35 13.04 -5.15
C ALA A 175 8.45 12.28 -4.16
N ASN A 176 7.15 12.16 -4.49
CA ASN A 176 6.21 11.30 -3.77
C ASN A 176 5.73 10.15 -4.67
N HIS A 177 6.40 9.01 -4.54
CA HIS A 177 6.14 7.78 -5.30
C HIS A 177 4.72 7.21 -5.15
N ARG A 178 3.91 7.70 -4.19
CA ARG A 178 2.50 7.29 -4.04
C ARG A 178 1.53 8.05 -4.94
N ILE A 179 1.98 9.17 -5.49
CA ILE A 179 1.14 10.11 -6.26
C ILE A 179 1.68 10.23 -7.69
N LEU A 180 3.00 10.17 -7.84
CA LEU A 180 3.70 10.38 -9.10
C LEU A 180 3.86 9.10 -9.91
N THR A 181 3.96 9.26 -11.23
CA THR A 181 4.37 8.19 -12.14
C THR A 181 5.85 7.84 -11.93
N ALA A 182 6.31 6.70 -12.45
CA ALA A 182 7.72 6.32 -12.38
C ALA A 182 8.63 7.38 -13.04
N GLU A 183 8.29 7.80 -14.26
CA GLU A 183 9.04 8.82 -15.00
C GLU A 183 9.13 10.16 -14.26
N THR A 184 8.00 10.68 -13.77
CA THR A 184 7.99 11.94 -13.00
C THR A 184 8.70 11.82 -11.65
N THR A 185 8.80 10.61 -11.09
CA THR A 185 9.60 10.34 -9.89
C THR A 185 11.09 10.46 -10.19
N GLU A 186 11.57 9.88 -11.29
CA GLU A 186 12.99 9.94 -11.68
C GLU A 186 13.43 11.37 -12.02
N LEU A 187 12.60 12.14 -12.74
CA LEU A 187 12.87 13.56 -13.04
C LEU A 187 13.04 14.42 -11.78
N LYS A 188 12.23 14.16 -10.75
CA LYS A 188 12.34 14.89 -9.49
C LYS A 188 13.58 14.51 -8.69
N ILE A 189 14.00 13.26 -8.73
CA ILE A 189 15.23 12.81 -8.06
C ILE A 189 16.45 13.45 -8.72
N GLU A 190 16.47 13.52 -10.05
CA GLU A 190 17.51 14.23 -10.77
C GLU A 190 17.54 15.72 -10.39
N LYS A 191 16.37 16.36 -10.30
CA LYS A 191 16.29 17.75 -9.83
C LYS A 191 16.82 17.94 -8.42
N ASP A 192 16.47 17.04 -7.49
CA ASP A 192 16.97 17.05 -6.12
C ASP A 192 18.51 16.89 -6.09
N MET A 193 19.09 16.08 -6.98
CA MET A 193 20.54 15.98 -7.14
C MET A 193 21.15 17.28 -7.65
N ILE A 194 20.59 17.87 -8.72
CA ILE A 194 21.08 19.15 -9.26
C ILE A 194 21.07 20.25 -8.18
N ASP A 195 20.01 20.34 -7.39
CA ASP A 195 19.92 21.33 -6.32
C ASP A 195 21.00 21.12 -5.25
N GLN A 196 21.27 19.87 -4.85
CA GLN A 196 22.38 19.56 -3.94
C GLN A 196 23.74 20.00 -4.50
N MET A 197 23.99 19.77 -5.79
CA MET A 197 25.23 20.18 -6.46
C MET A 197 25.38 21.69 -6.56
N GLU A 198 24.32 22.42 -6.89
CA GLU A 198 24.38 23.88 -6.98
C GLU A 198 24.58 24.50 -5.59
N TRP A 199 23.92 23.98 -4.56
CA TRP A 199 24.16 24.42 -3.18
C TRP A 199 25.58 24.11 -2.70
N TYR A 200 26.16 22.97 -3.10
CA TYR A 200 27.56 22.65 -2.86
C TYR A 200 28.50 23.69 -3.47
N LYS A 201 28.30 24.04 -4.76
CA LYS A 201 29.11 25.04 -5.47
C LYS A 201 29.03 26.42 -4.81
N THR A 202 27.84 26.79 -4.33
CA THR A 202 27.60 28.08 -3.64
C THR A 202 28.18 28.10 -2.23
N LEU A 203 27.92 27.08 -1.42
CA LEU A 203 28.39 27.00 -0.03
C LEU A 203 29.91 26.79 0.08
N LYS A 204 30.53 26.17 -0.93
CA LYS A 204 31.94 25.73 -0.91
C LYS A 204 32.30 25.05 0.41
N PRO A 205 31.55 24.02 0.81
CA PRO A 205 31.70 23.40 2.12
C PRO A 205 33.07 22.73 2.25
N PHE A 206 33.56 22.64 3.48
CA PHE A 206 34.74 21.83 3.81
C PHE A 206 34.47 20.36 3.50
N LYS A 207 33.27 19.88 3.84
CA LYS A 207 32.82 18.54 3.49
C LYS A 207 31.32 18.45 3.34
N SER A 208 30.86 17.56 2.46
CA SER A 208 29.45 17.33 2.22
C SER A 208 29.05 15.86 2.30
N MET A 209 27.79 15.62 2.71
CA MET A 209 27.14 14.33 2.60
C MET A 209 25.78 14.50 1.91
N PHE A 210 25.62 13.84 0.76
CA PHE A 210 24.41 13.92 -0.03
C PHE A 210 23.63 12.62 -0.01
N LYS A 211 22.31 12.77 -0.01
CA LYS A 211 21.42 11.70 -0.45
C LYS A 211 21.68 11.43 -1.93
N PHE A 212 22.23 10.26 -2.21
CA PHE A 212 22.67 9.89 -3.55
C PHE A 212 21.93 8.65 -4.03
N ARG A 213 21.21 8.78 -5.14
CA ARG A 213 20.50 7.68 -5.79
C ARG A 213 20.46 7.98 -7.28
N LEU A 214 21.18 7.20 -8.08
CA LEU A 214 21.10 7.34 -9.54
C LEU A 214 19.73 6.89 -10.07
N PRO A 215 19.29 7.45 -11.22
CA PRO A 215 18.06 7.02 -11.87
C PRO A 215 18.04 5.51 -12.13
N TYR A 216 16.87 4.87 -12.00
CA TYR A 216 16.73 3.47 -12.38
C TYR A 216 16.74 3.33 -13.90
N VAL A 217 17.50 2.36 -14.41
CA VAL A 217 17.53 2.04 -15.83
C VAL A 217 16.50 0.94 -16.10
N GLY A 218 16.59 -0.19 -15.39
CA GLY A 218 15.66 -1.31 -15.53
C GLY A 218 15.38 -1.68 -16.99
N ASP A 219 14.11 -1.95 -17.32
CA ASP A 219 13.65 -2.24 -18.69
C ASP A 219 13.28 -0.97 -19.49
N ASN A 220 13.56 0.22 -18.95
CA ASN A 220 13.14 1.47 -19.58
C ASN A 220 14.14 1.92 -20.65
N GLN A 221 13.74 1.79 -21.91
CA GLN A 221 14.56 2.17 -23.08
C GLN A 221 14.91 3.68 -23.13
N HIS A 222 14.19 4.52 -22.39
CA HIS A 222 14.40 5.97 -22.33
C HIS A 222 15.13 6.42 -21.05
N ALA A 223 15.56 5.51 -20.19
CA ALA A 223 16.28 5.87 -18.97
C ALA A 223 17.71 6.35 -19.29
N LYS A 224 18.20 7.30 -18.49
CA LYS A 224 19.59 7.76 -18.57
C LYS A 224 20.52 6.65 -18.07
N THR A 225 21.39 6.17 -18.94
CA THR A 225 22.42 5.18 -18.61
C THR A 225 23.68 5.80 -17.99
N GLN A 226 23.87 7.11 -18.16
CA GLN A 226 24.96 7.87 -17.58
C GLN A 226 24.46 9.19 -16.97
N LEU A 227 25.10 9.64 -15.90
CA LEU A 227 24.80 10.92 -15.24
C LEU A 227 26.09 11.59 -14.75
N GLU A 228 26.32 12.83 -15.17
CA GLU A 228 27.42 13.64 -14.65
C GLU A 228 27.02 14.28 -13.31
N TYR A 229 27.83 14.08 -12.27
CA TYR A 229 27.58 14.59 -10.92
C TYR A 229 28.90 14.79 -10.15
N LEU A 230 28.86 15.32 -8.93
CA LEU A 230 30.05 15.50 -8.08
C LEU A 230 30.76 14.16 -7.81
N ASP A 231 32.08 14.14 -7.89
CA ASP A 231 32.90 13.01 -7.46
C ASP A 231 32.95 12.92 -5.93
N GLY A 232 33.03 11.70 -5.44
CA GLY A 232 33.04 11.43 -4.01
C GLY A 232 32.95 9.94 -3.70
N VAL A 233 32.94 9.63 -2.41
CA VAL A 233 32.88 8.25 -1.93
C VAL A 233 31.44 7.92 -1.56
N SER A 234 30.85 6.95 -2.27
CA SER A 234 29.50 6.45 -2.00
C SER A 234 29.50 5.38 -0.90
N TYR A 235 28.76 5.60 0.18
CA TYR A 235 28.62 4.67 1.29
C TYR A 235 27.28 3.94 1.24
N PHE A 236 27.33 2.61 1.40
CA PHE A 236 26.16 1.79 1.71
C PHE A 236 25.55 2.24 3.04
N GLN A 237 24.23 2.17 3.19
CA GLN A 237 23.56 2.62 4.41
C GLN A 237 23.11 1.43 5.27
N ALA A 238 23.26 1.55 6.60
CA ALA A 238 22.62 0.61 7.52
C ALA A 238 21.10 0.83 7.56
N TRP A 239 20.31 -0.23 7.65
CA TRP A 239 18.85 -0.17 7.85
C TRP A 239 18.09 0.55 6.72
N GLU A 240 18.63 0.50 5.51
CA GLU A 240 18.04 1.11 4.32
C GLU A 240 16.78 0.38 3.85
N GLY A 241 16.06 0.96 2.88
CA GLY A 241 14.89 0.30 2.29
C GLY A 241 15.27 -1.03 1.64
N LYS A 242 14.39 -2.03 1.67
CA LYS A 242 14.71 -3.42 1.28
C LYS A 242 15.19 -3.61 -0.15
N THR A 243 14.84 -2.67 -1.03
CA THR A 243 15.23 -2.64 -2.45
C THR A 243 15.70 -1.24 -2.85
N SER A 244 16.31 -0.52 -1.91
CA SER A 244 16.75 0.85 -2.13
C SER A 244 18.07 0.87 -2.86
N SER A 245 18.20 1.65 -3.93
CA SER A 245 19.50 2.02 -4.54
C SER A 245 20.03 3.34 -3.97
N GLU A 246 19.65 3.69 -2.74
CA GLU A 246 20.06 4.96 -2.14
C GLU A 246 21.32 4.74 -1.31
N THR A 247 22.29 5.61 -1.46
CA THR A 247 23.54 5.64 -0.69
C THR A 247 23.75 7.03 -0.08
N ARG A 248 24.89 7.21 0.58
CA ARG A 248 25.37 8.52 1.02
C ARG A 248 26.67 8.85 0.29
N LEU A 249 26.64 9.87 -0.56
CA LEU A 249 27.84 10.35 -1.26
C LEU A 249 28.52 11.38 -0.37
N ILE A 250 29.74 11.06 0.08
CA ILE A 250 30.59 12.00 0.81
C ILE A 250 31.52 12.68 -0.20
N VAL A 251 31.45 14.02 -0.24
CA VAL A 251 32.13 14.87 -1.22
C VAL A 251 33.10 15.78 -0.48
N ASP A 252 34.37 15.78 -0.90
CA ASP A 252 35.41 16.65 -0.37
C ASP A 252 35.22 18.11 -0.84
N GLN A 253 35.95 19.05 -0.27
CA GLN A 253 35.98 20.43 -0.76
C GLN A 253 36.61 20.49 -2.17
N ASN A 254 36.03 21.29 -3.07
CA ASN A 254 36.46 21.45 -4.47
C ASN A 254 36.47 20.14 -5.27
N ALA A 255 35.48 19.27 -5.06
CA ALA A 255 35.34 18.03 -5.78
C ALA A 255 35.10 18.27 -7.28
N ASP A 256 35.74 17.42 -8.09
CA ASP A 256 35.57 17.39 -9.53
C ASP A 256 34.20 16.80 -9.93
N MET A 257 33.88 16.92 -11.22
CA MET A 257 32.74 16.24 -11.82
C MET A 257 33.14 14.82 -12.27
N LYS A 258 32.20 13.89 -12.15
CA LYS A 258 32.35 12.49 -12.55
C LYS A 258 31.13 12.03 -13.34
N LEU A 259 31.39 11.33 -14.43
CA LEU A 259 30.37 10.63 -15.20
C LEU A 259 30.10 9.26 -14.55
N TYR A 260 28.94 9.12 -13.90
CA TYR A 260 28.51 7.89 -13.28
C TYR A 260 27.79 6.98 -14.29
N ASP A 261 28.06 5.68 -14.23
CA ASP A 261 27.32 4.64 -14.93
C ASP A 261 26.12 4.19 -14.08
N CYS A 262 24.91 4.56 -14.52
CA CYS A 262 23.67 4.25 -13.81
C CYS A 262 23.39 2.75 -13.78
N VAL A 263 23.75 2.02 -14.84
CA VAL A 263 23.53 0.57 -14.95
C VAL A 263 24.45 -0.16 -13.98
N GLN A 264 25.74 0.18 -13.98
CA GLN A 264 26.70 -0.39 -13.04
C GLN A 264 26.28 -0.14 -11.59
N TYR A 265 25.84 1.07 -11.27
CA TYR A 265 25.38 1.42 -9.93
C TYR A 265 24.12 0.64 -9.53
N GLU A 266 23.14 0.52 -10.43
CA GLU A 266 21.93 -0.27 -10.22
C GLU A 266 22.26 -1.74 -9.92
N ASP A 267 23.17 -2.34 -10.70
CA ASP A 267 23.61 -3.73 -10.54
C ASP A 267 24.37 -3.98 -9.23
N ILE A 268 25.19 -3.02 -8.80
CA ILE A 268 25.89 -3.07 -7.50
C ILE A 268 24.86 -3.05 -6.36
N MET A 269 23.92 -2.09 -6.39
CA MET A 269 22.91 -1.96 -5.35
C MET A 269 21.93 -3.14 -5.32
N TYR A 270 21.64 -3.73 -6.48
CA TYR A 270 20.83 -4.93 -6.59
C TYR A 270 21.50 -6.13 -5.92
N ARG A 271 22.77 -6.38 -6.27
CA ARG A 271 23.55 -7.46 -5.67
C ARG A 271 23.67 -7.27 -4.16
N PHE A 272 24.07 -6.08 -3.73
CA PHE A 272 24.19 -5.74 -2.31
C PHE A 272 22.90 -6.08 -1.53
N ASN A 273 21.73 -5.65 -2.01
CA ASN A 273 20.45 -5.91 -1.34
C ASN A 273 19.97 -7.37 -1.40
N THR A 274 20.52 -8.20 -2.29
CA THR A 274 20.10 -9.59 -2.49
C THR A 274 21.07 -10.60 -1.90
N VAL A 275 22.35 -10.25 -1.82
CA VAL A 275 23.44 -11.13 -1.42
C VAL A 275 24.16 -10.55 -0.20
N GLU A 276 24.95 -9.49 -0.35
CA GLU A 276 25.86 -9.02 0.70
C GLU A 276 25.15 -8.50 1.95
N ARG A 277 23.97 -7.88 1.81
CA ARG A 277 23.23 -7.35 2.96
C ARG A 277 22.59 -8.44 3.83
N VAL A 278 22.41 -9.64 3.28
CA VAL A 278 21.65 -10.74 3.92
C VAL A 278 22.49 -11.98 4.22
N ILE A 279 23.82 -11.84 4.23
CA ILE A 279 24.71 -12.82 4.86
C ILE A 279 24.96 -12.45 6.33
N CYS A 280 25.53 -13.39 7.10
CA CYS A 280 25.87 -13.15 8.49
C CYS A 280 27.26 -12.52 8.65
N TYR A 281 27.37 -11.51 9.50
CA TYR A 281 28.60 -10.81 9.89
C TYR A 281 28.75 -10.85 11.41
N LYS A 282 29.73 -11.62 11.90
CA LYS A 282 29.94 -11.82 13.34
C LYS A 282 30.33 -10.51 14.03
N HIS A 283 29.82 -10.32 15.25
CA HIS A 283 30.23 -9.27 16.18
C HIS A 283 29.93 -9.73 17.62
N ASP A 284 30.67 -9.25 18.60
CA ASP A 284 30.50 -9.71 20.00
C ASP A 284 29.51 -8.87 20.81
N ILE A 285 28.78 -7.98 20.14
CA ILE A 285 27.81 -7.09 20.79
C ILE A 285 26.46 -7.77 20.95
N ASP A 286 26.16 -8.17 22.17
CA ASP A 286 24.83 -8.59 22.61
C ASP A 286 24.01 -7.36 23.02
N ALA A 287 23.23 -6.80 22.08
CA ALA A 287 22.30 -5.71 22.35
C ALA A 287 20.94 -6.00 21.68
N PRO A 288 19.81 -5.59 22.30
CA PRO A 288 18.49 -5.91 21.77
C PRO A 288 18.33 -5.46 20.31
N GLY A 289 17.96 -6.41 19.44
CA GLY A 289 17.71 -6.22 18.01
C GLY A 289 18.94 -6.17 17.10
N LEU A 290 20.12 -6.52 17.62
CA LEU A 290 21.25 -6.90 16.79
C LEU A 290 21.26 -8.42 16.57
N ASP A 291 21.41 -8.86 15.33
CA ASP A 291 21.33 -10.27 14.94
C ASP A 291 22.38 -10.66 13.88
N HIS A 292 23.57 -10.06 13.95
CA HIS A 292 24.70 -10.36 13.05
C HIS A 292 24.38 -10.19 11.55
N CYS A 293 23.37 -9.43 11.14
CA CYS A 293 23.21 -9.08 9.72
C CYS A 293 24.16 -7.93 9.33
N TYR A 294 24.23 -7.61 8.02
CA TYR A 294 25.05 -6.49 7.55
C TYR A 294 24.71 -5.17 8.26
N ASP A 295 23.42 -4.88 8.43
CA ASP A 295 22.95 -3.64 9.05
C ASP A 295 23.43 -3.56 10.51
N CYS A 296 23.39 -4.68 11.24
CA CYS A 296 23.88 -4.78 12.61
C CYS A 296 25.39 -4.60 12.70
N ARG A 297 26.16 -5.34 11.89
CA ARG A 297 27.63 -5.22 11.91
C ARG A 297 28.08 -3.82 11.48
N THR A 298 27.41 -3.24 10.50
CA THR A 298 27.64 -1.86 10.09
C THR A 298 27.45 -0.89 11.25
N GLU A 299 26.33 -0.99 11.97
CA GLU A 299 26.07 -0.12 13.12
C GLU A 299 27.15 -0.27 14.19
N VAL A 300 27.51 -1.50 14.52
CA VAL A 300 28.60 -1.78 15.46
C VAL A 300 29.91 -1.13 14.99
N TYR A 301 30.27 -1.29 13.71
CA TYR A 301 31.47 -0.70 13.13
C TYR A 301 31.47 0.84 13.20
N ILE A 302 30.36 1.49 12.84
CA ILE A 302 30.24 2.96 12.92
C ILE A 302 30.42 3.45 14.36
N LEU A 303 29.83 2.75 15.32
CA LEU A 303 29.95 3.10 16.74
C LEU A 303 31.37 2.81 17.27
N GLU A 304 32.04 1.74 16.84
CA GLU A 304 33.46 1.47 17.12
C GLU A 304 34.33 2.65 16.67
N GLU A 305 34.16 3.11 15.42
CA GLU A 305 34.93 4.22 14.86
C GLU A 305 34.67 5.54 15.60
N PHE A 306 33.41 5.83 15.94
CA PHE A 306 33.06 6.98 16.77
C PHE A 306 33.76 6.92 18.14
N LEU A 307 33.69 5.78 18.82
CA LEU A 307 34.34 5.58 20.12
C LEU A 307 35.87 5.78 20.02
N ASN A 308 36.49 5.29 18.95
CA ASN A 308 37.91 5.47 18.67
C ASN A 308 38.30 6.93 18.40
N SER A 309 37.38 7.75 17.88
CA SER A 309 37.61 9.19 17.63
C SER A 309 37.39 10.10 18.83
N LYS A 310 36.91 9.58 19.98
CA LYS A 310 36.52 10.40 21.14
C LYS A 310 37.60 11.37 21.60
N SER A 311 38.86 10.93 21.70
CA SER A 311 39.97 11.81 22.11
C SER A 311 40.11 13.00 21.17
N LYS A 312 40.04 12.77 19.87
CA LYS A 312 40.13 13.80 18.83
C LYS A 312 38.97 14.80 18.90
N ILE A 313 37.75 14.32 19.20
CA ILE A 313 36.57 15.18 19.44
C ILE A 313 36.84 16.14 20.60
N PHE A 314 37.42 15.64 21.70
CA PHE A 314 37.76 16.47 22.87
C PHE A 314 38.87 17.46 22.58
N ASP A 315 39.91 17.03 21.85
CA ASP A 315 41.03 17.88 21.46
C ASP A 315 40.56 19.02 20.56
N LEU A 316 39.72 18.73 19.56
CA LEU A 316 39.13 19.73 18.67
C LEU A 316 38.27 20.75 19.45
N HIS A 317 37.41 20.27 20.34
CA HIS A 317 36.62 21.18 21.17
C HIS A 317 37.51 22.11 22.01
N ARG A 318 38.58 21.56 22.61
CA ARG A 318 39.53 22.36 23.40
C ARG A 318 40.25 23.37 22.51
N LEU A 319 40.67 22.96 21.32
CA LEU A 319 41.38 23.83 20.38
C LEU A 319 40.52 24.99 19.87
N ILE A 320 39.22 24.76 19.63
CA ILE A 320 38.29 25.78 19.12
C ILE A 320 37.86 26.77 20.22
N TYR A 321 37.63 26.30 21.46
CA TYR A 321 37.01 27.13 22.51
C TYR A 321 37.90 27.47 23.70
N ASP A 322 39.13 26.95 23.74
CA ASP A 322 40.08 27.08 24.86
C ASP A 322 39.45 26.74 26.23
N ARG A 323 38.52 25.78 26.24
CA ARG A 323 37.86 25.29 27.46
C ARG A 323 37.51 23.82 27.34
N LYS A 324 37.45 23.14 28.49
CA LYS A 324 36.87 21.80 28.55
C LYS A 324 35.38 21.88 28.19
N PRO A 325 34.84 20.93 27.39
CA PRO A 325 33.42 20.91 27.08
C PRO A 325 32.58 20.82 28.35
N TYR A 326 31.58 21.72 28.47
CA TYR A 326 30.67 21.80 29.62
C TYR A 326 29.54 20.75 29.59
N LEU A 327 29.42 19.93 28.53
CA LEU A 327 28.44 18.84 28.46
C LEU A 327 29.07 17.48 28.82
N THR A 328 28.43 16.78 29.77
CA THR A 328 28.27 15.31 29.94
C THR A 328 29.40 14.36 29.49
N SER A 329 30.64 14.83 29.44
CA SER A 329 31.78 14.04 28.97
C SER A 329 32.03 12.80 29.82
N GLU A 330 31.62 12.78 31.10
CA GLU A 330 31.60 11.56 31.91
C GLU A 330 30.58 10.52 31.44
N THR A 331 29.40 10.96 31.00
CA THR A 331 28.31 10.07 30.58
C THR A 331 28.60 9.41 29.25
N LEU A 332 29.17 10.15 28.28
CA LEU A 332 29.62 9.58 27.01
C LEU A 332 30.92 8.78 27.16
N LYS A 333 31.86 9.17 28.02
CA LYS A 333 33.12 8.41 28.26
C LYS A 333 32.85 6.99 28.73
N LYS A 334 31.84 6.77 29.57
CA LYS A 334 31.54 5.45 30.15
C LYS A 334 30.77 4.51 29.21
N LYS A 335 30.11 5.05 28.17
CA LYS A 335 29.25 4.25 27.29
C LYS A 335 30.06 3.34 26.36
N ASN A 336 29.81 2.05 26.44
CA ASN A 336 30.22 1.04 25.46
C ASN A 336 29.19 0.94 24.31
N ILE A 337 29.46 0.10 23.31
CA ILE A 337 28.60 -0.04 22.11
C ILE A 337 27.20 -0.53 22.49
N LYS A 338 27.08 -1.50 23.40
CA LYS A 338 25.79 -2.03 23.87
C LYS A 338 24.93 -0.91 24.48
N GLU A 339 25.52 -0.05 25.29
CA GLU A 339 24.82 1.08 25.91
C GLU A 339 24.39 2.14 24.89
N LEU A 340 25.23 2.43 23.88
CA LEU A 340 24.86 3.32 22.77
C LEU A 340 23.68 2.75 21.96
N VAL A 341 23.70 1.46 21.65
CA VAL A 341 22.59 0.80 20.94
C VAL A 341 21.29 0.87 21.73
N ILE A 342 21.33 0.63 23.05
CA ILE A 342 20.17 0.75 23.94
C ILE A 342 19.63 2.19 23.96
N GLU A 343 20.51 3.17 23.99
CA GLU A 343 20.13 4.58 23.93
C GLU A 343 19.50 4.97 22.59
N ILE A 344 20.08 4.55 21.46
CA ILE A 344 19.51 4.73 20.13
C ILE A 344 18.11 4.11 20.07
N ASN A 345 17.95 2.89 20.60
CA ASN A 345 16.66 2.21 20.66
C ASN A 345 15.63 3.01 21.44
N ARG A 346 16.01 3.56 22.61
CA ARG A 346 15.13 4.37 23.45
C ARG A 346 14.75 5.68 22.75
N LEU A 347 15.74 6.40 22.22
CA LEU A 347 15.58 7.70 21.56
C LEU A 347 14.64 7.61 20.35
N LEU A 348 14.86 6.61 19.50
CA LEU A 348 14.10 6.43 18.28
C LEU A 348 12.75 5.73 18.49
N ASN A 349 12.38 5.51 19.76
CA ASN A 349 11.22 4.71 20.13
C ASN A 349 11.21 3.36 19.40
N ALA A 350 12.38 2.76 19.18
CA ALA A 350 12.49 1.43 18.58
C ALA A 350 11.71 0.40 19.41
N GLU A 351 11.67 0.59 20.73
CA GLU A 351 10.89 -0.23 21.66
C GLU A 351 9.37 -0.02 21.57
N ARG A 352 8.91 1.14 21.04
CA ARG A 352 7.48 1.41 20.81
C ARG A 352 7.05 1.16 19.37
N LYS A 353 7.99 0.99 18.43
CA LYS A 353 7.73 0.37 17.12
C LYS A 353 7.53 -1.13 17.35
N THR A 354 6.40 -1.42 17.98
CA THR A 354 5.92 -2.74 18.38
C THR A 354 6.36 -3.86 17.46
N ASP A 355 6.95 -4.89 18.07
CA ASP A 355 7.19 -6.20 17.50
C ASP A 355 6.00 -6.69 16.67
N GLY A 356 6.31 -7.41 15.62
CA GLY A 356 5.31 -7.97 14.75
C GLY A 356 5.96 -8.48 13.49
N MET A 357 5.29 -9.46 12.93
CA MET A 357 5.73 -10.11 11.73
C MET A 357 4.54 -10.06 10.79
N LYS A 358 4.72 -9.48 9.61
CA LYS A 358 3.69 -9.53 8.58
C LYS A 358 3.97 -10.77 7.74
N ILE A 359 3.26 -11.84 8.02
CA ILE A 359 3.31 -13.07 7.24
C ILE A 359 2.30 -12.97 6.09
N THR A 360 2.76 -13.20 4.86
CA THR A 360 1.88 -13.38 3.70
C THR A 360 1.98 -14.83 3.26
N ILE A 361 0.89 -15.58 3.36
CA ILE A 361 0.85 -16.96 2.88
C ILE A 361 0.33 -16.95 1.44
N ASN A 362 1.16 -17.40 0.50
CA ASN A 362 0.78 -17.51 -0.90
C ASN A 362 0.59 -19.00 -1.24
N GLY A 363 -0.62 -19.40 -1.63
CA GLY A 363 -0.93 -20.79 -1.95
C GLY A 363 -1.03 -21.02 -3.46
N LYS A 364 -0.24 -21.95 -4.00
CA LYS A 364 -0.53 -22.58 -5.30
C LYS A 364 -0.86 -24.06 -5.07
N GLN A 365 -2.11 -24.41 -5.35
CA GLN A 365 -2.74 -25.74 -5.52
C GLN A 365 -2.46 -26.89 -4.54
N LYS A 366 -1.51 -26.83 -3.60
CA LYS A 366 -1.30 -27.76 -2.46
C LYS A 366 -0.09 -27.41 -1.57
N LEU A 367 0.67 -26.35 -1.89
CA LEU A 367 1.80 -25.87 -1.09
C LEU A 367 1.55 -24.41 -0.68
N TYR A 368 1.61 -24.16 0.63
CA TYR A 368 1.58 -22.83 1.22
C TYR A 368 3.02 -22.33 1.39
N SER A 369 3.38 -21.20 0.76
CA SER A 369 4.65 -20.53 1.06
C SER A 369 4.41 -19.41 2.08
N ILE A 370 5.11 -19.45 3.22
CA ILE A 370 5.14 -18.40 4.24
C ILE A 370 6.15 -17.34 3.78
N ILE A 371 5.65 -16.18 3.32
CA ILE A 371 6.48 -15.05 2.91
C ILE A 371 6.53 -14.06 4.08
N PHE A 372 7.71 -13.85 4.65
CA PHE A 372 7.94 -12.84 5.68
C PHE A 372 8.01 -11.47 5.01
N THR A 373 6.88 -10.75 4.99
CA THR A 373 6.81 -9.46 4.29
C THR A 373 7.38 -8.31 5.11
N ASP A 374 7.40 -8.41 6.44
CA ASP A 374 8.05 -7.46 7.36
C ASP A 374 8.37 -8.16 8.70
N VAL A 375 9.62 -8.06 9.16
CA VAL A 375 10.05 -8.42 10.53
C VAL A 375 10.26 -7.10 11.28
N TYR A 376 9.80 -6.97 12.52
CA TYR A 376 10.08 -5.81 13.37
C TYR A 376 11.15 -6.15 14.42
N TYR A 377 11.80 -5.10 14.93
CA TYR A 377 13.00 -5.13 15.78
C TYR A 377 12.70 -5.69 17.19
N LYS A 378 13.45 -6.70 17.64
CA LYS A 378 13.31 -7.55 18.87
C LYS A 378 12.45 -8.81 18.76
N CYS A 379 11.98 -9.19 17.57
CA CYS A 379 11.27 -10.46 17.38
C CYS A 379 12.22 -11.65 17.57
N ASP A 380 12.24 -12.24 18.76
CA ASP A 380 12.84 -13.55 19.02
C ASP A 380 11.95 -14.63 18.38
N LEU A 381 12.26 -14.97 17.13
CA LEU A 381 11.55 -16.00 16.40
C LEU A 381 11.68 -17.36 17.08
N ALA A 382 12.83 -17.67 17.72
CA ALA A 382 12.99 -18.93 18.42
C ALA A 382 12.00 -19.02 19.58
N LYS A 383 11.79 -17.95 20.35
CA LYS A 383 10.74 -17.85 21.36
C LYS A 383 9.32 -17.88 20.77
N LEU A 384 9.09 -17.24 19.62
CA LEU A 384 7.82 -17.29 18.88
C LEU A 384 7.50 -18.66 18.28
N PHE A 385 8.49 -19.53 18.03
CA PHE A 385 8.24 -20.86 17.46
C PHE A 385 8.40 -22.00 18.49
N SER A 386 8.96 -21.71 19.66
CA SER A 386 9.09 -22.68 20.77
C SER A 386 7.93 -22.65 21.76
N ASP A 387 7.06 -21.63 21.71
CA ASP A 387 5.88 -21.56 22.56
C ASP A 387 4.72 -22.34 21.92
N GLU A 388 4.55 -23.60 22.32
CA GLU A 388 3.47 -24.50 21.86
C GLU A 388 2.05 -23.91 22.06
N LYS A 389 1.92 -22.83 22.86
CA LYS A 389 0.65 -22.18 23.19
C LYS A 389 0.17 -21.14 22.17
N ILE A 390 0.92 -20.86 21.10
CA ILE A 390 0.56 -19.82 20.12
C ILE A 390 -0.72 -20.14 19.34
N VAL A 391 -1.15 -21.41 19.33
CA VAL A 391 -2.48 -21.82 18.89
C VAL A 391 -3.32 -22.26 20.09
N GLU A 392 -3.62 -21.33 21.01
CA GLU A 392 -4.63 -21.61 22.03
C GLU A 392 -6.01 -21.66 21.35
N ARG A 393 -6.52 -22.88 21.12
CA ARG A 393 -7.90 -23.13 20.67
C ARG A 393 -8.86 -22.63 21.74
N LYS A 394 -9.25 -21.36 21.69
CA LYS A 394 -10.47 -20.93 22.38
C LYS A 394 -11.69 -21.44 21.60
N PHE A 395 -12.04 -22.70 21.83
CA PHE A 395 -13.47 -23.05 21.79
C PHE A 395 -14.13 -22.25 22.91
N PHE A 396 -14.98 -21.28 22.55
CA PHE A 396 -15.92 -20.73 23.50
C PHE A 396 -16.86 -21.88 23.90
N ARG A 397 -16.51 -22.60 24.98
CA ARG A 397 -17.47 -23.45 25.67
C ARG A 397 -18.49 -22.51 26.29
N TYR A 398 -19.66 -22.43 25.67
CA TYR A 398 -20.84 -21.98 26.38
C TYR A 398 -21.20 -23.08 27.38
N ASN A 399 -21.24 -22.73 28.67
CA ASN A 399 -22.05 -23.47 29.63
C ASN A 399 -23.50 -23.21 29.22
N SER A 400 -24.07 -24.08 28.39
CA SER A 400 -25.52 -24.27 28.37
C SER A 400 -25.85 -25.11 29.59
N SER A 401 -26.45 -24.49 30.60
CA SER A 401 -27.27 -25.23 31.54
C SER A 401 -28.38 -25.92 30.76
N ASP A 402 -28.48 -27.23 30.98
CA ASP A 402 -29.66 -28.09 30.90
C ASP A 402 -30.50 -27.98 29.62
N ASP A 403 -30.21 -28.88 28.68
CA ASP A 403 -31.19 -29.81 28.07
C ASP A 403 -30.42 -30.66 27.05
N GLU A 404 -29.88 -31.78 27.54
CA GLU A 404 -29.37 -32.88 26.73
C GLU A 404 -30.58 -33.68 26.25
N ASP A 405 -30.93 -33.52 24.97
CA ASP A 405 -31.39 -34.56 24.04
C ASP A 405 -31.87 -33.84 22.74
N ASP A 406 -31.32 -34.23 21.58
CA ASP A 406 -31.65 -33.80 20.19
C ASP A 406 -30.74 -32.80 19.40
N VAL A 407 -29.50 -32.48 19.83
CA VAL A 407 -28.68 -31.47 19.12
C VAL A 407 -27.47 -32.01 18.32
N GLU A 408 -27.18 -33.31 18.31
CA GLU A 408 -25.95 -33.81 17.65
C GLU A 408 -25.93 -33.72 16.11
N GLU A 409 -27.07 -33.63 15.41
CA GLU A 409 -27.08 -33.58 13.94
C GLU A 409 -27.16 -32.16 13.32
N ARG A 410 -27.29 -31.10 14.14
CA ARG A 410 -27.46 -29.72 13.64
C ARG A 410 -26.27 -28.77 13.84
N LYS A 411 -25.17 -29.24 14.47
CA LYS A 411 -24.03 -28.37 14.85
C LYS A 411 -22.92 -28.22 13.80
N SER A 412 -23.05 -28.78 12.60
CA SER A 412 -22.10 -28.53 11.50
C SER A 412 -22.53 -27.40 10.55
N SER A 413 -23.49 -26.54 10.94
CA SER A 413 -23.89 -25.40 10.13
C SER A 413 -22.73 -24.42 10.03
N CYS A 414 -22.27 -24.21 8.79
CA CYS A 414 -21.18 -23.33 8.43
C CYS A 414 -21.49 -21.89 8.88
N MET A 415 -21.02 -21.47 10.07
CA MET A 415 -21.00 -20.06 10.44
C MET A 415 -19.91 -19.36 9.63
N SER A 416 -20.32 -18.82 8.49
CA SER A 416 -19.50 -17.92 7.69
C SER A 416 -19.15 -16.64 8.47
N LEU A 417 -17.96 -16.07 8.21
CA LEU A 417 -17.54 -14.78 8.76
C LEU A 417 -18.49 -13.62 8.42
N HIS A 418 -19.32 -13.74 7.38
CA HIS A 418 -20.28 -12.69 7.03
C HIS A 418 -21.38 -12.49 8.08
N CYS A 419 -21.72 -13.56 8.82
CA CYS A 419 -22.79 -13.61 9.82
C CYS A 419 -22.30 -13.45 11.28
N LEU A 420 -21.03 -13.07 11.51
CA LEU A 420 -20.47 -12.96 12.86
C LEU A 420 -21.32 -12.06 13.78
N GLU A 421 -21.91 -12.70 14.80
CA GLU A 421 -22.50 -12.17 16.04
C GLU A 421 -23.30 -10.86 15.92
N SER A 422 -24.21 -10.80 14.95
CA SER A 422 -25.34 -9.90 15.06
C SER A 422 -26.31 -10.45 16.13
N LYS A 423 -26.63 -9.67 17.18
CA LYS A 423 -27.70 -9.99 18.16
C LYS A 423 -29.10 -10.14 17.52
N TYR A 424 -29.19 -10.05 16.20
CA TYR A 424 -30.42 -10.05 15.42
C TYR A 424 -30.47 -11.22 14.42
N SER A 425 -29.91 -12.38 14.75
CA SER A 425 -29.94 -13.58 13.89
C SER A 425 -31.33 -14.26 13.84
N GLU A 426 -32.39 -13.50 13.60
CA GLU A 426 -33.71 -14.04 13.32
C GLU A 426 -33.80 -14.44 11.84
N TYR A 427 -34.31 -15.63 11.56
CA TYR A 427 -34.65 -16.05 10.21
C TYR A 427 -35.83 -15.23 9.69
N ILE A 428 -35.65 -14.57 8.55
CA ILE A 428 -36.73 -13.80 7.92
C ILE A 428 -37.49 -14.70 6.93
N GLU A 429 -38.76 -14.98 7.20
CA GLU A 429 -39.66 -15.72 6.31
C GLU A 429 -40.37 -14.84 5.25
N LYS A 430 -40.02 -13.55 5.16
CA LYS A 430 -40.60 -12.63 4.16
C LYS A 430 -40.18 -12.99 2.74
N GLU A 431 -40.99 -12.62 1.76
CA GLU A 431 -40.64 -12.71 0.34
C GLU A 431 -39.37 -11.90 0.03
N PHE A 432 -38.27 -12.64 -0.16
CA PHE A 432 -36.93 -12.09 -0.37
C PHE A 432 -36.85 -11.12 -1.57
N ALA A 433 -37.70 -11.32 -2.59
CA ALA A 433 -37.75 -10.46 -3.77
C ALA A 433 -37.95 -8.98 -3.42
N SER A 434 -38.77 -8.67 -2.41
CA SER A 434 -39.10 -7.31 -1.98
C SER A 434 -37.96 -6.61 -1.22
N LEU A 435 -37.09 -7.38 -0.55
CA LEU A 435 -35.99 -6.87 0.29
C LEU A 435 -34.80 -6.32 -0.51
N ARG A 436 -34.87 -6.41 -1.84
CA ARG A 436 -33.81 -5.97 -2.76
C ARG A 436 -34.05 -4.56 -3.31
N TYR A 437 -35.25 -4.04 -3.05
CA TYR A 437 -35.66 -2.71 -3.45
C TYR A 437 -35.75 -1.80 -2.23
N LEU A 438 -35.33 -0.56 -2.42
CA LEU A 438 -35.55 0.48 -1.44
C LEU A 438 -36.95 1.07 -1.62
N THR A 439 -37.85 0.78 -0.68
CA THR A 439 -39.22 1.30 -0.70
C THR A 439 -39.34 2.63 0.04
N GLN A 440 -40.32 3.46 -0.35
CA GLN A 440 -40.54 4.77 0.29
C GLN A 440 -40.98 4.65 1.77
N ASP A 441 -41.55 3.51 2.15
CA ASP A 441 -42.13 3.17 3.47
C ASP A 441 -41.15 2.50 4.44
N PHE A 442 -39.84 2.60 4.19
CA PHE A 442 -38.83 2.00 5.06
C PHE A 442 -38.89 2.62 6.48
N ARG A 443 -39.64 2.00 7.40
CA ARG A 443 -39.90 2.52 8.76
C ARG A 443 -38.57 2.70 9.53
N GLN A 444 -38.29 3.95 9.91
CA GLN A 444 -37.18 4.36 10.76
C GLN A 444 -37.49 4.09 12.25
N LYS A 445 -37.58 2.82 12.67
CA LYS A 445 -37.78 2.52 14.10
C LYS A 445 -36.48 2.41 14.91
N ILE A 446 -35.31 2.37 14.28
CA ILE A 446 -34.04 2.15 14.98
C ILE A 446 -33.11 3.34 14.72
N LYS A 447 -32.89 4.17 15.75
CA LYS A 447 -31.77 5.12 15.78
C LYS A 447 -30.52 4.34 16.25
N PRO A 448 -29.51 4.15 15.41
CA PRO A 448 -28.28 3.48 15.83
C PRO A 448 -27.54 4.39 16.83
N LYS A 449 -27.38 3.94 18.07
CA LYS A 449 -26.72 4.71 19.15
C LYS A 449 -25.19 4.61 19.11
N GLU A 450 -24.60 3.70 18.33
CA GLU A 450 -23.16 3.40 18.38
C GLU A 450 -22.50 3.47 17.00
N LYS A 451 -21.28 4.03 16.96
CA LYS A 451 -20.40 4.01 15.78
C LYS A 451 -19.81 2.61 15.64
N TYR A 452 -20.29 1.85 14.65
CA TYR A 452 -19.67 0.58 14.29
C TYR A 452 -18.47 0.84 13.36
N GLU A 453 -17.27 0.53 13.82
CA GLU A 453 -16.05 0.60 12.99
C GLU A 453 -15.85 -0.74 12.26
N PHE A 454 -16.27 -0.80 10.99
CA PHE A 454 -15.99 -1.95 10.13
C PHE A 454 -14.63 -1.79 9.45
N THR A 455 -13.76 -2.79 9.61
CA THR A 455 -12.38 -2.79 9.12
C THR A 455 -12.16 -3.70 7.91
N ASP A 456 -13.13 -3.85 7.01
CA ASP A 456 -12.93 -4.75 5.86
C ASP A 456 -12.36 -4.03 4.63
N LYS A 457 -11.16 -4.46 4.23
CA LYS A 457 -10.43 -3.97 3.04
C LYS A 457 -10.45 -4.97 1.88
N THR A 458 -11.20 -6.06 1.95
CA THR A 458 -11.37 -7.00 0.84
C THR A 458 -12.49 -6.54 -0.11
N THR A 459 -12.18 -5.69 -1.10
CA THR A 459 -13.25 -4.92 -1.79
C THR A 459 -13.21 -4.92 -3.32
N VAL A 460 -12.17 -5.42 -3.98
CA VAL A 460 -12.10 -5.31 -5.45
C VAL A 460 -12.94 -6.41 -6.13
N ASP A 461 -12.69 -7.68 -5.82
CA ASP A 461 -13.36 -8.80 -6.51
C ASP A 461 -14.86 -8.89 -6.18
N PHE A 462 -15.24 -8.57 -4.94
CA PHE A 462 -16.64 -8.54 -4.52
C PHE A 462 -17.43 -7.41 -5.18
N LYS A 463 -16.80 -6.25 -5.42
CA LYS A 463 -17.46 -5.14 -6.11
C LYS A 463 -17.81 -5.52 -7.55
N GLU A 464 -16.91 -6.23 -8.22
CA GLU A 464 -17.13 -6.71 -9.57
C GLU A 464 -18.21 -7.79 -9.62
N ARG A 465 -18.16 -8.78 -8.71
CA ARG A 465 -19.22 -9.78 -8.51
C ARG A 465 -20.60 -9.14 -8.35
N GLY A 466 -20.69 -8.20 -7.42
CA GLY A 466 -21.93 -7.48 -7.12
C GLY A 466 -22.49 -6.72 -8.32
N LEU A 467 -21.61 -6.10 -9.12
CA LEU A 467 -22.00 -5.38 -10.32
C LEU A 467 -22.51 -6.33 -11.41
N ARG A 468 -21.82 -7.46 -11.65
CA ARG A 468 -22.26 -8.47 -12.63
C ARG A 468 -23.64 -9.03 -12.29
N LEU A 469 -23.88 -9.33 -11.01
CA LEU A 469 -25.18 -9.83 -10.54
C LEU A 469 -26.31 -8.83 -10.81
N LEU A 470 -26.08 -7.54 -10.55
CA LEU A 470 -27.07 -6.49 -10.85
C LEU A 470 -27.39 -6.41 -12.35
N GLU A 471 -26.38 -6.51 -13.20
CA GLU A 471 -26.55 -6.47 -14.65
C GLU A 471 -27.30 -7.68 -15.17
N ILE A 472 -26.95 -8.88 -14.69
CA ILE A 472 -27.65 -10.12 -15.03
C ILE A 472 -29.13 -9.99 -14.68
N GLU A 473 -29.42 -9.49 -13.48
CA GLU A 473 -30.80 -9.32 -13.06
C GLU A 473 -31.55 -8.27 -13.88
N PHE A 474 -30.92 -7.12 -14.13
CA PHE A 474 -31.47 -6.05 -14.95
C PHE A 474 -31.78 -6.53 -16.38
N LEU A 475 -30.84 -7.22 -17.03
CA LEU A 475 -31.02 -7.74 -18.37
C LEU A 475 -32.12 -8.81 -18.38
N THR A 476 -32.10 -9.76 -17.44
CA THR A 476 -33.14 -10.81 -17.32
C THR A 476 -34.53 -10.21 -17.22
N ALA A 477 -34.73 -9.23 -16.32
CA ALA A 477 -36.02 -8.57 -16.15
C ALA A 477 -36.43 -7.77 -17.40
N SER A 478 -35.51 -7.02 -18.00
CA SER A 478 -35.77 -6.20 -19.18
C SER A 478 -36.17 -7.05 -20.39
N ILE A 479 -35.47 -8.16 -20.63
CA ILE A 479 -35.77 -9.02 -21.78
C ILE A 479 -37.08 -9.77 -21.57
N LYS A 480 -37.39 -10.21 -20.35
CA LYS A 480 -38.70 -10.79 -20.02
C LYS A 480 -39.84 -9.85 -20.40
N GLU A 481 -39.72 -8.56 -20.07
CA GLU A 481 -40.70 -7.53 -20.47
C GLU A 481 -40.76 -7.37 -22.00
N ILE A 482 -39.62 -7.33 -22.69
CA ILE A 482 -39.56 -7.20 -24.16
C ILE A 482 -40.24 -8.40 -24.86
N VAL A 483 -39.97 -9.61 -24.39
CA VAL A 483 -40.58 -10.85 -24.92
C VAL A 483 -42.09 -10.81 -24.75
N ASN A 484 -42.57 -10.36 -23.57
CA ASN A 484 -44.00 -10.21 -23.30
C ASN A 484 -44.66 -9.14 -24.21
N CYS A 485 -43.93 -8.11 -24.61
CA CYS A 485 -44.41 -7.13 -25.60
C CYS A 485 -44.41 -7.65 -27.04
N LYS A 486 -43.95 -8.88 -27.31
CA LYS A 486 -43.86 -9.51 -28.65
C LYS A 486 -43.11 -8.65 -29.70
N LYS A 487 -42.18 -7.79 -29.27
CA LYS A 487 -41.38 -6.94 -30.15
C LYS A 487 -40.17 -7.72 -30.69
N ARG A 488 -40.22 -8.19 -31.94
CA ARG A 488 -39.10 -8.90 -32.60
C ARG A 488 -38.07 -7.93 -33.18
N LYS A 489 -37.48 -7.10 -32.32
CA LYS A 489 -36.36 -6.22 -32.69
C LYS A 489 -35.07 -6.75 -32.11
N GLU A 490 -33.95 -6.45 -32.77
CA GLU A 490 -32.63 -6.74 -32.24
C GLU A 490 -32.36 -5.92 -30.97
N LEU A 491 -31.55 -6.46 -30.06
CA LEU A 491 -31.22 -5.80 -28.80
C LEU A 491 -29.81 -5.21 -28.87
N VAL A 492 -29.69 -3.95 -28.45
CA VAL A 492 -28.39 -3.33 -28.19
C VAL A 492 -28.33 -2.87 -26.74
N CYS A 493 -27.24 -3.18 -26.04
CA CYS A 493 -26.95 -2.67 -24.72
C CYS A 493 -25.79 -1.68 -24.82
N ILE A 494 -26.09 -0.39 -24.62
CA ILE A 494 -25.09 0.67 -24.53
C ILE A 494 -24.62 0.72 -23.08
N TYR A 495 -23.32 0.53 -22.85
CA TYR A 495 -22.72 0.46 -21.53
C TYR A 495 -21.66 1.57 -21.37
N ALA A 496 -21.88 2.51 -20.45
CA ALA A 496 -20.87 3.50 -20.05
C ALA A 496 -20.20 3.17 -18.70
N GLY A 497 -18.87 3.21 -18.63
CA GLY A 497 -18.10 3.05 -17.38
C GLY A 497 -18.01 1.62 -16.83
N PHE A 498 -17.82 0.62 -17.70
CA PHE A 498 -17.84 -0.80 -17.30
C PHE A 498 -16.64 -1.26 -16.45
N GLY A 499 -15.51 -0.54 -16.44
CA GLY A 499 -14.36 -0.82 -15.60
C GLY A 499 -13.29 -1.77 -16.20
N PRO A 500 -12.22 -2.07 -15.45
CA PRO A 500 -10.94 -2.54 -16.01
C PRO A 500 -10.82 -4.03 -16.35
N SER A 501 -11.80 -4.89 -16.05
CA SER A 501 -11.65 -6.34 -16.25
C SER A 501 -12.49 -6.84 -17.44
N SER A 502 -11.79 -7.16 -18.54
CA SER A 502 -12.40 -7.75 -19.72
C SER A 502 -12.95 -9.16 -19.48
N LYS A 503 -12.42 -9.87 -18.48
CA LYS A 503 -12.81 -11.26 -18.19
C LYS A 503 -14.19 -11.37 -17.55
N SER A 504 -14.52 -10.53 -16.58
CA SER A 504 -15.86 -10.59 -15.96
C SER A 504 -16.95 -10.15 -16.94
N PHE A 505 -16.64 -9.22 -17.84
CA PHE A 505 -17.60 -8.75 -18.84
C PHE A 505 -17.94 -9.86 -19.84
N GLN A 506 -16.97 -10.70 -20.19
CA GLN A 506 -17.20 -11.86 -21.06
C GLN A 506 -18.28 -12.78 -20.51
N TYR A 507 -18.34 -12.98 -19.19
CA TYR A 507 -19.40 -13.78 -18.56
C TYR A 507 -20.81 -13.24 -18.87
N LEU A 508 -20.98 -11.92 -18.85
CA LEU A 508 -22.26 -11.29 -19.20
C LEU A 508 -22.61 -11.51 -20.69
N VAL A 509 -21.61 -11.42 -21.58
CA VAL A 509 -21.79 -11.68 -23.02
C VAL A 509 -22.20 -13.13 -23.27
N ASP A 510 -21.59 -14.07 -22.55
CA ASP A 510 -21.88 -15.50 -22.67
C ASP A 510 -23.28 -15.84 -22.16
N MET A 511 -23.76 -15.17 -21.11
CA MET A 511 -25.13 -15.33 -20.58
C MET A 511 -26.20 -14.70 -21.47
N PHE A 512 -25.87 -13.64 -22.21
CA PHE A 512 -26.80 -12.91 -23.07
C PHE A 512 -26.27 -12.80 -24.51
N PRO A 513 -26.05 -13.93 -25.20
CA PRO A 513 -25.37 -13.94 -26.49
C PRO A 513 -26.19 -13.30 -27.61
N PHE A 514 -27.48 -13.01 -27.41
CA PHE A 514 -28.35 -12.34 -28.39
C PHE A 514 -28.37 -10.81 -28.24
N ILE A 515 -27.63 -10.24 -27.28
CA ILE A 515 -27.48 -8.79 -27.12
C ILE A 515 -26.20 -8.31 -27.80
N LYS A 516 -26.30 -7.25 -28.61
CA LYS A 516 -25.12 -6.51 -29.05
C LYS A 516 -24.68 -5.55 -27.96
N PHE A 517 -23.45 -5.63 -27.49
CA PHE A 517 -22.91 -4.74 -26.46
C PHE A 517 -22.04 -3.65 -27.07
N VAL A 518 -22.30 -2.40 -26.72
CA VAL A 518 -21.51 -1.23 -27.14
C VAL A 518 -20.96 -0.55 -25.89
N LEU A 519 -19.65 -0.65 -25.67
CA LEU A 519 -18.96 -0.32 -24.43
C LEU A 519 -18.14 0.96 -24.57
N TYR A 520 -18.31 1.89 -23.62
CA TYR A 520 -17.57 3.14 -23.52
C TYR A 520 -16.86 3.25 -22.17
N ASP A 521 -15.52 3.27 -22.16
CA ASP A 521 -14.74 3.53 -20.95
C ASP A 521 -13.33 4.08 -21.30
N PRO A 522 -12.86 5.18 -20.70
CA PRO A 522 -11.54 5.74 -20.98
C PRO A 522 -10.36 4.94 -20.39
N LYS A 523 -10.60 4.03 -19.43
CA LYS A 523 -9.53 3.39 -18.63
C LYS A 523 -8.96 2.07 -19.18
N PRO A 524 -9.72 1.11 -19.74
CA PRO A 524 -9.20 -0.22 -20.01
C PRO A 524 -8.63 -0.41 -21.42
N ASP A 525 -7.65 -1.30 -21.54
CA ASP A 525 -7.34 -2.01 -22.78
C ASP A 525 -8.20 -3.28 -22.85
N PHE A 526 -9.45 -3.13 -23.29
CA PHE A 526 -10.34 -4.28 -23.52
C PHE A 526 -9.92 -5.00 -24.80
N LYS A 527 -9.42 -6.23 -24.67
CA LYS A 527 -9.22 -7.10 -25.84
C LYS A 527 -10.57 -7.57 -26.34
N LYS A 528 -10.96 -7.17 -27.55
CA LYS A 528 -12.20 -7.61 -28.20
C LYS A 528 -12.20 -9.14 -28.29
N THR A 529 -13.19 -9.75 -27.66
CA THR A 529 -13.36 -11.21 -27.54
C THR A 529 -14.45 -11.76 -28.46
N SER A 530 -15.37 -10.91 -28.93
CA SER A 530 -16.53 -11.31 -29.72
C SER A 530 -16.92 -10.22 -30.72
N THR A 531 -17.48 -10.62 -31.87
CA THR A 531 -18.07 -9.69 -32.85
C THR A 531 -19.29 -8.96 -32.32
N LYS A 532 -19.92 -9.47 -31.25
CA LYS A 532 -21.07 -8.86 -30.57
C LYS A 532 -20.70 -7.78 -29.56
N VAL A 533 -19.41 -7.50 -29.38
CA VAL A 533 -18.90 -6.47 -28.48
C VAL A 533 -18.14 -5.42 -29.28
N ASP A 534 -18.64 -4.19 -29.25
CA ASP A 534 -17.95 -3.02 -29.77
C ASP A 534 -17.44 -2.19 -28.60
N PHE A 535 -16.13 -2.03 -28.47
CA PHE A 535 -15.51 -1.25 -27.40
C PHE A 535 -14.89 0.04 -27.95
N LYS A 536 -15.12 1.14 -27.23
CA LYS A 536 -14.59 2.47 -27.51
C LYS A 536 -13.88 3.02 -26.26
N LYS A 537 -12.62 3.40 -26.43
CA LYS A 537 -11.76 3.92 -25.36
C LYS A 537 -11.98 5.42 -25.15
N GLU A 538 -13.22 5.79 -24.87
CA GLU A 538 -13.64 7.17 -24.65
C GLU A 538 -14.83 7.22 -23.68
N CYS A 539 -15.14 8.40 -23.14
CA CYS A 539 -16.33 8.61 -22.32
C CYS A 539 -17.57 8.76 -23.21
N LEU A 540 -18.70 8.17 -22.81
CA LEU A 540 -19.98 8.45 -23.45
C LEU A 540 -20.38 9.92 -23.24
N SER A 541 -20.48 10.69 -24.32
CA SER A 541 -20.93 12.09 -24.33
C SER A 541 -22.32 12.20 -24.96
N GLU A 542 -22.95 13.37 -24.84
CA GLU A 542 -24.26 13.65 -25.45
C GLU A 542 -24.23 13.50 -26.98
N SER A 543 -23.16 13.97 -27.64
CA SER A 543 -22.98 13.80 -29.08
C SER A 543 -22.89 12.33 -29.47
N ILE A 544 -22.10 11.55 -28.74
CA ILE A 544 -21.96 10.11 -29.00
C ILE A 544 -23.29 9.40 -28.75
N ALA A 545 -24.02 9.77 -27.70
CA ALA A 545 -25.36 9.23 -27.44
C ALA A 545 -26.32 9.53 -28.61
N GLN A 546 -26.25 10.71 -29.21
CA GLN A 546 -27.07 11.07 -30.37
C GLN A 546 -26.71 10.22 -31.60
N ASP A 547 -25.41 10.01 -31.85
CA ASP A 547 -24.93 9.15 -32.93
C ASP A 547 -25.39 7.70 -32.74
N LEU A 548 -25.29 7.18 -31.51
CA LEU A 548 -25.75 5.83 -31.17
C LEU A 548 -27.26 5.68 -31.33
N LYS A 549 -28.05 6.70 -30.95
CA LYS A 549 -29.51 6.71 -31.16
C LYS A 549 -29.84 6.54 -32.63
N ASN A 550 -29.16 7.29 -33.50
CA ASN A 550 -29.35 7.24 -34.94
C ASN A 550 -28.88 5.89 -35.51
N GLN A 551 -27.71 5.42 -35.09
CA GLN A 551 -27.12 4.16 -35.54
C GLN A 551 -27.99 2.94 -35.18
N TYR A 552 -28.63 2.97 -34.01
CA TYR A 552 -29.40 1.85 -33.46
C TYR A 552 -30.91 2.13 -33.39
N GLN A 553 -31.43 3.01 -34.24
CA GLN A 553 -32.86 3.39 -34.26
C GLN A 553 -33.82 2.20 -34.45
N ASP A 554 -33.37 1.13 -35.13
CA ASP A 554 -34.16 -0.07 -35.37
C ASP A 554 -34.05 -1.11 -34.26
N PHE A 555 -33.15 -0.91 -33.30
CA PHE A 555 -32.92 -1.79 -32.16
C PHE A 555 -33.80 -1.39 -30.98
N ILE A 556 -33.97 -2.31 -30.03
CA ILE A 556 -34.37 -1.97 -28.67
C ILE A 556 -33.10 -1.66 -27.89
N ILE A 557 -32.99 -0.41 -27.44
CA ILE A 557 -31.84 0.07 -26.68
C ILE A 557 -32.06 -0.22 -25.19
N LEU A 558 -31.12 -0.92 -24.58
CA LEU A 558 -30.92 -0.99 -23.13
C LEU A 558 -29.73 -0.12 -22.77
N PHE A 559 -29.81 0.61 -21.66
CA PHE A 559 -28.74 1.50 -21.25
C PHE A 559 -28.23 1.17 -19.84
N ILE A 560 -26.95 0.83 -19.73
CA ILE A 560 -26.28 0.61 -18.44
C ILE A 560 -25.24 1.71 -18.27
N SER A 561 -25.26 2.39 -17.13
CA SER A 561 -24.23 3.37 -16.81
C SER A 561 -23.69 3.17 -15.39
N ASN A 562 -22.38 3.03 -15.33
CA ASN A 562 -21.59 2.96 -14.11
C ASN A 562 -20.47 4.04 -14.12
N ILE A 563 -20.74 5.18 -14.77
CA ILE A 563 -19.84 6.34 -14.79
C ILE A 563 -19.48 6.74 -13.36
N LYS A 564 -18.17 6.84 -13.10
CA LYS A 564 -17.61 7.25 -11.80
C LYS A 564 -16.24 7.90 -11.99
N ARG A 565 -16.21 9.24 -12.00
CA ARG A 565 -14.99 10.05 -11.96
C ARG A 565 -14.58 10.37 -10.53
N ALA A 566 -15.55 10.50 -9.62
CA ALA A 566 -15.30 10.80 -8.21
C ALA A 566 -14.64 9.62 -7.45
N GLY A 567 -13.67 9.96 -6.59
CA GLY A 567 -13.13 9.01 -5.60
C GLY A 567 -14.14 8.70 -4.49
N ASN A 568 -13.89 7.66 -3.68
CA ASN A 568 -14.78 7.31 -2.56
C ASN A 568 -14.70 8.27 -1.36
N PHE A 569 -13.78 9.24 -1.36
CA PHE A 569 -13.61 10.20 -0.28
C PHE A 569 -14.60 11.35 -0.39
N ILE A 570 -15.14 11.80 0.73
CA ILE A 570 -16.04 12.96 0.75
C ILE A 570 -15.17 14.22 0.64
N SER A 571 -15.29 14.93 -0.47
CA SER A 571 -14.70 16.25 -0.69
C SER A 571 -15.63 17.06 -1.58
N GLU A 572 -15.58 18.38 -1.50
CA GLU A 572 -16.36 19.29 -2.35
C GLU A 572 -16.14 19.00 -3.85
N LYS A 573 -14.86 18.79 -4.22
CA LYS A 573 -14.49 18.37 -5.58
C LYS A 573 -15.16 17.05 -6.01
N ASN A 574 -15.20 16.05 -5.13
CA ASN A 574 -15.84 14.76 -5.45
C ASN A 574 -17.37 14.88 -5.52
N THR A 575 -17.98 15.73 -4.70
CA THR A 575 -19.41 16.03 -4.79
C THR A 575 -19.76 16.66 -6.13
N LEU A 576 -18.96 17.62 -6.60
CA LEU A 576 -19.16 18.26 -7.91
C LEU A 576 -19.06 17.24 -9.05
N LEU A 577 -18.00 16.41 -9.05
CA LEU A 577 -17.84 15.34 -10.04
C LEU A 577 -19.00 14.34 -10.04
N GLU A 578 -19.55 13.99 -8.87
CA GLU A 578 -20.71 13.10 -8.78
C GLU A 578 -21.98 13.75 -9.37
N LYS A 579 -22.19 15.06 -9.17
CA LYS A 579 -23.29 15.81 -9.81
C LYS A 579 -23.15 15.81 -11.33
N GLU A 580 -21.96 16.08 -11.84
CA GLU A 580 -21.69 16.04 -13.27
C GLU A 580 -21.88 14.62 -13.85
N ASP A 581 -21.41 13.58 -13.16
CA ASP A 581 -21.59 12.18 -13.58
C ASP A 581 -23.09 11.85 -13.68
N LEU A 582 -23.89 12.23 -12.68
CA LEU A 582 -25.35 12.06 -12.71
C LEU A 582 -25.99 12.84 -13.87
N GLN A 583 -25.57 14.08 -14.11
CA GLN A 583 -26.09 14.89 -15.20
C GLN A 583 -25.80 14.27 -16.57
N ILE A 584 -24.56 13.82 -16.81
CA ILE A 584 -24.18 13.14 -18.06
C ILE A 584 -25.03 11.87 -18.26
N GLN A 585 -25.22 11.07 -17.20
CA GLN A 585 -26.08 9.88 -17.25
C GLN A 585 -27.52 10.23 -17.63
N LYS A 586 -28.07 11.31 -17.07
CA LYS A 586 -29.43 11.77 -17.35
C LYS A 586 -29.57 12.28 -18.78
N SER A 587 -28.64 13.10 -19.26
CA SER A 587 -28.65 13.58 -20.64
C SER A 587 -28.54 12.42 -21.63
N CYS A 588 -27.62 11.47 -21.40
CA CYS A 588 -27.49 10.29 -22.25
C CYS A 588 -28.76 9.43 -22.24
N PHE A 589 -29.41 9.25 -21.08
CA PHE A 589 -30.69 8.58 -20.97
C PHE A 589 -31.77 9.26 -21.84
N GLN A 590 -31.90 10.58 -21.75
CA GLN A 590 -32.89 11.35 -22.52
C GLN A 590 -32.63 11.29 -24.04
N ILE A 591 -31.35 11.35 -24.44
CA ILE A 591 -30.96 11.28 -25.85
C ILE A 591 -31.18 9.88 -26.40
N LEU A 592 -30.67 8.85 -25.73
CA LEU A 592 -30.76 7.46 -26.18
C LEU A 592 -32.20 6.94 -26.24
N ASP A 593 -33.11 7.51 -25.43
CA ASP A 593 -34.50 7.03 -25.27
C ASP A 593 -34.58 5.50 -25.08
N PRO A 594 -33.83 4.94 -24.11
CA PRO A 594 -33.71 3.50 -23.94
C PRO A 594 -35.01 2.90 -23.41
N PHE A 595 -35.32 1.66 -23.80
CA PHE A 595 -36.46 0.91 -23.27
C PHE A 595 -36.42 0.82 -21.75
N LYS A 596 -35.23 0.51 -21.20
CA LYS A 596 -34.96 0.45 -19.77
C LYS A 596 -33.50 0.79 -19.50
N SER A 597 -33.23 1.34 -18.32
CA SER A 597 -31.86 1.67 -17.91
C SER A 597 -31.51 1.19 -16.51
N LEU A 598 -30.22 0.89 -16.31
CA LEU A 598 -29.59 0.64 -15.02
C LEU A 598 -28.52 1.70 -14.78
N LEU A 599 -28.81 2.67 -13.93
CA LEU A 599 -27.96 3.84 -13.70
C LEU A 599 -27.34 3.78 -12.31
N ARG A 600 -26.02 3.94 -12.21
CA ARG A 600 -25.36 4.14 -10.92
C ARG A 600 -25.88 5.42 -10.29
N PHE A 601 -26.38 5.31 -9.06
CA PHE A 601 -26.98 6.42 -8.34
C PHE A 601 -26.42 6.55 -6.92
N ARG A 602 -25.98 7.76 -6.59
CA ARG A 602 -25.61 8.17 -5.24
C ARG A 602 -26.03 9.61 -5.08
N VAL A 603 -26.87 9.92 -4.10
CA VAL A 603 -27.24 11.31 -3.83
C VAL A 603 -25.97 12.09 -3.44
N PRO A 604 -25.62 13.19 -4.16
CA PRO A 604 -24.43 13.96 -3.87
C PRO A 604 -24.41 14.47 -2.41
N TYR A 605 -23.21 14.60 -1.85
CA TYR A 605 -23.06 15.12 -0.50
C TYR A 605 -23.49 16.60 -0.45
N PRO A 606 -24.15 17.06 0.62
CA PRO A 606 -24.49 18.48 0.77
C PRO A 606 -23.22 19.36 0.83
N GLU A 607 -23.22 20.49 0.12
CA GLU A 607 -22.06 21.41 0.01
C GLU A 607 -21.82 22.22 1.29
N SER A 608 -22.82 22.37 2.17
CA SER A 608 -22.69 23.12 3.42
C SER A 608 -22.76 22.21 4.66
N LYS A 609 -22.06 22.62 5.74
CA LYS A 609 -22.18 22.00 7.07
C LYS A 609 -23.58 22.19 7.70
N LEU A 610 -24.46 22.95 7.06
CA LEU A 610 -25.84 23.18 7.51
C LEU A 610 -26.68 21.95 7.16
N LYS A 611 -27.05 21.20 8.20
CA LYS A 611 -27.71 19.88 8.16
C LYS A 611 -29.17 19.89 7.67
N THR A 612 -29.62 20.95 7.00
CA THR A 612 -31.03 21.12 6.64
C THR A 612 -31.25 20.74 5.17
N LYS A 613 -32.02 19.66 4.96
CA LYS A 613 -32.61 19.16 3.70
C LYS A 613 -31.89 19.58 2.41
N VAL A 614 -31.02 18.70 1.91
CA VAL A 614 -30.56 18.78 0.52
C VAL A 614 -31.32 17.74 -0.29
N ASP A 615 -32.27 18.27 -1.05
CA ASP A 615 -33.10 17.57 -2.01
C ASP A 615 -32.38 17.62 -3.36
N PHE A 616 -32.23 16.47 -4.02
CA PHE A 616 -31.56 16.36 -5.33
C PHE A 616 -32.56 15.82 -6.36
N SER A 617 -32.77 16.57 -7.44
CA SER A 617 -33.67 16.16 -8.52
C SER A 617 -32.95 15.22 -9.50
N TYR A 618 -33.53 14.05 -9.75
CA TYR A 618 -33.02 13.06 -10.69
C TYR A 618 -34.15 12.21 -11.28
N LEU A 619 -33.86 11.32 -12.22
CA LEU A 619 -34.86 10.41 -12.81
C LEU A 619 -35.53 9.55 -11.74
N ASN A 620 -36.84 9.34 -11.86
CA ASN A 620 -37.59 8.41 -11.02
C ASN A 620 -37.37 6.96 -11.45
N GLY A 621 -37.61 6.03 -10.52
CA GLY A 621 -37.43 4.60 -10.77
C GLY A 621 -37.26 3.80 -9.48
N TYR A 622 -36.85 2.54 -9.66
CA TYR A 622 -36.64 1.60 -8.56
C TYR A 622 -35.18 1.65 -8.12
N LEU A 623 -34.95 2.04 -6.87
CA LEU A 623 -33.63 2.00 -6.25
C LEU A 623 -33.33 0.58 -5.77
N LYS A 624 -32.21 0.04 -6.23
CA LYS A 624 -31.78 -1.34 -6.04
C LYS A 624 -30.45 -1.40 -5.31
N PHE A 625 -30.37 -2.28 -4.32
CA PHE A 625 -29.13 -2.52 -3.59
C PHE A 625 -28.17 -3.38 -4.41
N GLN A 626 -26.88 -3.02 -4.42
CA GLN A 626 -25.85 -3.86 -5.00
C GLN A 626 -25.45 -4.97 -4.00
N PRO A 627 -25.69 -6.26 -4.30
CA PRO A 627 -25.15 -7.34 -3.49
C PRO A 627 -23.64 -7.28 -3.52
N TRP A 628 -22.95 -7.75 -2.48
CA TRP A 628 -21.49 -7.74 -2.39
C TRP A 628 -20.84 -6.34 -2.46
N SER A 629 -21.61 -5.26 -2.30
CA SER A 629 -21.08 -3.89 -2.17
C SER A 629 -20.31 -3.70 -0.86
N ASN A 630 -19.52 -2.63 -0.74
CA ASN A 630 -18.88 -2.31 0.54
C ASN A 630 -19.96 -2.02 1.62
N ARG A 631 -19.78 -2.50 2.86
CA ARG A 631 -20.72 -2.25 3.98
C ARG A 631 -20.95 -0.76 4.29
N ASN A 632 -20.00 0.10 3.92
CA ASN A 632 -20.13 1.55 4.05
C ASN A 632 -20.54 2.24 2.74
N SER A 633 -20.87 1.47 1.70
CA SER A 633 -21.27 2.01 0.41
C SER A 633 -22.61 2.72 0.51
N LEU A 634 -22.66 3.92 -0.06
CA LEU A 634 -23.91 4.63 -0.35
C LEU A 634 -24.27 4.58 -1.84
N ASP A 635 -23.53 3.78 -2.63
CA ASP A 635 -23.89 3.52 -4.02
C ASP A 635 -25.10 2.56 -4.05
N VAL A 636 -26.12 2.96 -4.82
CA VAL A 636 -27.25 2.13 -5.25
C VAL A 636 -27.35 2.22 -6.77
N PHE A 637 -28.24 1.42 -7.35
CA PHE A 637 -28.55 1.49 -8.77
C PHE A 637 -30.01 1.85 -8.97
N LEU A 638 -30.27 2.80 -9.86
CA LEU A 638 -31.61 3.20 -10.26
C LEU A 638 -31.99 2.44 -11.53
N ILE A 639 -33.07 1.66 -11.44
CA ILE A 639 -33.72 1.09 -12.62
C ILE A 639 -34.85 2.02 -13.04
N CYS A 640 -34.76 2.58 -14.24
CA CYS A 640 -35.76 3.48 -14.79
C CYS A 640 -36.24 3.02 -16.17
N ASP A 641 -37.52 3.22 -16.45
CA ASP A 641 -38.14 2.95 -17.75
C ASP A 641 -38.04 4.19 -18.64
N LYS A 642 -38.26 4.04 -19.95
CA LYS A 642 -38.18 5.14 -20.93
C LYS A 642 -38.96 6.42 -20.58
N ASN A 643 -40.05 6.29 -19.81
CA ASN A 643 -40.93 7.40 -19.43
C ASN A 643 -40.52 8.03 -18.08
N ALA A 644 -39.30 7.77 -17.60
CA ALA A 644 -38.86 8.27 -16.31
C ALA A 644 -38.79 9.80 -16.30
N MET A 645 -39.38 10.40 -15.26
CA MET A 645 -39.47 11.83 -15.04
C MET A 645 -38.62 12.24 -13.85
N ASP A 646 -38.33 13.53 -13.73
CA ASP A 646 -37.62 14.05 -12.56
C ASP A 646 -38.42 13.84 -11.26
N THR A 647 -37.72 13.41 -10.23
CA THR A 647 -38.20 13.28 -8.86
C THR A 647 -37.13 13.70 -7.87
N THR A 648 -37.56 14.06 -6.68
CA THR A 648 -36.69 14.59 -5.65
C THR A 648 -36.25 13.51 -4.67
N TYR A 649 -34.93 13.32 -4.56
CA TYR A 649 -34.30 12.41 -3.61
C TYR A 649 -33.73 13.17 -2.42
N ASN A 650 -34.23 12.85 -1.22
CA ASN A 650 -33.71 13.44 0.01
C ASN A 650 -32.46 12.70 0.50
N TYR A 651 -31.32 13.39 0.56
CA TYR A 651 -30.04 12.82 0.97
C TYR A 651 -30.08 12.12 2.34
N ILE A 652 -30.67 12.77 3.35
CA ILE A 652 -30.70 12.25 4.72
C ILE A 652 -31.56 10.98 4.79
N LYS A 653 -32.72 10.99 4.15
CA LYS A 653 -33.61 9.82 4.09
C LYS A 653 -32.90 8.63 3.47
N LEU A 654 -32.31 8.81 2.28
CA LEU A 654 -31.63 7.75 1.54
C LEU A 654 -30.42 7.21 2.31
N LYS A 655 -29.59 8.12 2.86
CA LYS A 655 -28.43 7.75 3.68
C LYS A 655 -28.83 6.89 4.88
N ASN A 656 -29.87 7.28 5.60
CA ASN A 656 -30.33 6.53 6.77
C ASN A 656 -30.88 5.16 6.40
N GLN A 657 -31.59 5.07 5.27
CA GLN A 657 -32.09 3.80 4.76
C GLN A 657 -30.94 2.86 4.36
N LEU A 658 -29.94 3.37 3.64
CA LEU A 658 -28.75 2.60 3.26
C LEU A 658 -27.93 2.17 4.46
N TYR A 659 -27.78 3.04 5.45
CA TYR A 659 -27.11 2.70 6.70
C TYR A 659 -27.84 1.56 7.43
N LYS A 660 -29.16 1.66 7.58
CA LYS A 660 -29.98 0.59 8.19
C LYS A 660 -29.82 -0.72 7.43
N PHE A 661 -29.94 -0.68 6.11
CA PHE A 661 -29.77 -1.86 5.27
C PHE A 661 -28.40 -2.51 5.49
N ASN A 662 -27.32 -1.74 5.38
CA ASN A 662 -25.96 -2.25 5.51
C ASN A 662 -25.61 -2.75 6.92
N THR A 663 -26.27 -2.25 7.97
CA THR A 663 -25.98 -2.59 9.37
C THR A 663 -26.89 -3.64 9.96
N ILE A 664 -28.12 -3.77 9.45
CA ILE A 664 -29.16 -4.64 9.99
C ILE A 664 -29.57 -5.64 8.92
N ASP A 665 -30.26 -5.20 7.87
CA ASP A 665 -30.92 -6.11 6.93
C ASP A 665 -29.91 -7.02 6.20
N ARG A 666 -28.75 -6.48 5.85
CA ARG A 666 -27.71 -7.20 5.12
C ARG A 666 -27.03 -8.31 5.94
N VAL A 667 -27.02 -8.21 7.26
CA VAL A 667 -26.40 -9.20 8.16
C VAL A 667 -27.39 -10.25 8.67
N MET A 668 -28.66 -10.17 8.27
CA MET A 668 -29.67 -11.18 8.58
C MET A 668 -29.41 -12.49 7.82
N MET A 669 -29.97 -13.59 8.32
CA MET A 669 -29.90 -14.90 7.68
C MET A 669 -31.14 -15.17 6.82
N TYR A 670 -30.91 -15.67 5.61
CA TYR A 670 -31.90 -15.96 4.59
C TYR A 670 -31.69 -17.37 4.04
N LYS A 671 -32.63 -18.27 4.35
CA LYS A 671 -32.55 -19.68 3.92
C LYS A 671 -32.51 -19.80 2.39
N HIS A 672 -31.64 -20.69 1.91
CA HIS A 672 -31.64 -21.22 0.55
C HIS A 672 -31.11 -22.66 0.54
N LEU A 673 -31.36 -23.39 -0.54
CA LEU A 673 -30.99 -24.82 -0.67
C LEU A 673 -29.57 -25.04 -1.24
N ILE A 674 -28.96 -24.01 -1.83
CA ILE A 674 -27.62 -24.11 -2.41
C ILE A 674 -26.57 -24.35 -1.31
N ARG A 675 -25.67 -25.33 -1.54
CA ARG A 675 -24.59 -25.75 -0.62
C ARG A 675 -23.26 -25.77 -1.38
N ILE A 676 -22.82 -24.60 -1.83
CA ILE A 676 -21.55 -24.42 -2.55
C ILE A 676 -20.59 -23.67 -1.64
N ASP A 677 -19.31 -24.04 -1.70
CA ASP A 677 -18.25 -23.35 -0.98
C ASP A 677 -18.27 -21.84 -1.26
N GLY A 678 -18.34 -21.04 -0.19
CA GLY A 678 -18.37 -19.58 -0.27
C GLY A 678 -19.76 -18.96 -0.42
N ILE A 679 -20.82 -19.77 -0.52
CA ILE A 679 -22.22 -19.33 -0.46
C ILE A 679 -22.79 -19.73 0.90
N ASP A 680 -23.20 -18.73 1.67
CA ASP A 680 -23.81 -18.86 3.00
C ASP A 680 -25.22 -18.26 3.02
N GLU A 681 -25.90 -18.32 4.16
CA GLU A 681 -27.26 -17.77 4.29
C GLU A 681 -27.27 -16.24 4.48
N CYS A 682 -26.22 -15.47 4.15
CA CYS A 682 -26.27 -14.01 4.23
C CYS A 682 -27.10 -13.41 3.09
N TYR A 683 -27.45 -12.12 3.22
CA TYR A 683 -28.20 -11.38 2.21
C TYR A 683 -27.55 -11.43 0.81
N ASP A 684 -26.23 -11.24 0.74
CA ASP A 684 -25.51 -11.11 -0.52
C ASP A 684 -25.49 -12.44 -1.29
N CYS A 685 -25.21 -13.55 -0.59
CA CYS A 685 -25.29 -14.91 -1.11
C CYS A 685 -26.71 -15.29 -1.52
N ARG A 686 -27.72 -14.94 -0.70
CA ARG A 686 -29.12 -15.18 -1.06
C ARG A 686 -29.55 -14.39 -2.31
N CYS A 687 -29.08 -13.14 -2.45
CA CYS A 687 -29.29 -12.33 -3.65
C CYS A 687 -28.72 -13.02 -4.89
N GLU A 688 -27.49 -13.51 -4.78
CA GLU A 688 -26.84 -14.22 -5.87
C GLU A 688 -27.62 -15.47 -6.30
N VAL A 689 -28.01 -16.32 -5.34
CA VAL A 689 -28.83 -17.51 -5.62
C VAL A 689 -30.15 -17.11 -6.29
N PHE A 690 -30.84 -16.09 -5.75
CA PHE A 690 -32.10 -15.61 -6.31
C PHE A 690 -31.95 -15.12 -7.77
N ILE A 691 -30.88 -14.37 -8.06
CA ILE A 691 -30.66 -13.79 -9.39
C ILE A 691 -30.44 -14.90 -10.43
N PHE A 692 -29.63 -15.91 -10.10
CA PHE A 692 -29.40 -17.04 -10.99
C PHE A 692 -30.63 -17.94 -11.13
N ASP A 693 -31.39 -18.18 -10.06
CA ASP A 693 -32.66 -18.91 -10.14
C ASP A 693 -33.64 -18.20 -11.09
N GLU A 694 -33.76 -16.87 -11.00
CA GLU A 694 -34.64 -16.11 -11.88
C GLU A 694 -34.12 -16.10 -13.31
N TYR A 695 -32.81 -15.98 -13.54
CA TYR A 695 -32.22 -16.12 -14.87
C TYR A 695 -32.58 -17.48 -15.49
N LEU A 696 -32.37 -18.59 -14.78
CA LEU A 696 -32.66 -19.93 -15.28
C LEU A 696 -34.14 -20.15 -15.57
N LYS A 697 -35.04 -19.64 -14.72
CA LYS A 697 -36.50 -19.66 -14.96
C LYS A 697 -36.88 -18.97 -16.26
N GLN A 698 -36.20 -17.86 -16.59
CA GLN A 698 -36.48 -17.12 -17.82
C GLN A 698 -35.66 -17.64 -19.01
N ALA A 699 -34.54 -18.34 -18.81
CA ALA A 699 -33.61 -18.73 -19.86
C ALA A 699 -34.28 -19.47 -21.02
N ASN A 700 -35.14 -20.44 -20.74
CA ASN A 700 -35.87 -21.17 -21.79
C ASN A 700 -36.74 -20.24 -22.65
N LEU A 701 -37.50 -19.34 -22.02
CA LEU A 701 -38.33 -18.36 -22.71
C LEU A 701 -37.48 -17.42 -23.57
N LEU A 702 -36.39 -16.91 -23.00
CA LEU A 702 -35.48 -15.96 -23.63
C LEU A 702 -34.78 -16.58 -24.85
N PHE A 703 -34.17 -17.74 -24.68
CA PHE A 703 -33.41 -18.40 -25.74
C PHE A 703 -34.32 -18.90 -26.86
N ASN A 704 -35.50 -19.44 -26.54
CA ASN A 704 -36.47 -19.84 -27.55
C ASN A 704 -36.96 -18.65 -28.39
N TYR A 705 -37.18 -17.50 -27.77
CA TYR A 705 -37.58 -16.28 -28.48
C TYR A 705 -36.55 -15.85 -29.54
N TYR A 706 -35.26 -16.00 -29.25
CA TYR A 706 -34.15 -15.70 -30.15
C TYR A 706 -33.64 -16.91 -30.96
N ARG A 707 -34.36 -18.04 -30.96
CA ARG A 707 -34.00 -19.28 -31.66
C ARG A 707 -32.61 -19.82 -31.30
N MET A 708 -32.24 -19.69 -30.03
CA MET A 708 -31.02 -20.25 -29.46
C MET A 708 -31.37 -21.39 -28.49
N LYS A 709 -30.44 -22.30 -28.24
CA LYS A 709 -30.58 -23.30 -27.17
C LYS A 709 -29.95 -22.75 -25.89
N PRO A 710 -30.68 -22.73 -24.75
CA PRO A 710 -30.09 -22.36 -23.47
C PRO A 710 -29.08 -23.42 -23.04
N SER A 711 -28.07 -23.02 -22.28
CA SER A 711 -27.16 -23.99 -21.64
C SER A 711 -27.90 -24.73 -20.53
N GLU A 712 -27.72 -26.04 -20.43
CA GLU A 712 -28.24 -26.87 -19.32
C GLU A 712 -27.38 -26.68 -18.07
N LYS A 713 -27.45 -25.49 -17.46
CA LYS A 713 -26.73 -25.14 -16.22
C LYS A 713 -27.70 -25.03 -15.06
N SER A 714 -27.28 -25.55 -13.91
CA SER A 714 -27.92 -25.30 -12.62
C SER A 714 -27.49 -23.96 -12.02
N THR A 715 -28.19 -23.49 -10.98
CA THR A 715 -27.76 -22.31 -10.20
C THR A 715 -26.36 -22.50 -9.64
N SER A 716 -25.99 -23.73 -9.28
CA SER A 716 -24.65 -24.04 -8.78
C SER A 716 -23.58 -23.87 -9.84
N ASP A 717 -23.83 -24.33 -11.07
CA ASP A 717 -22.89 -24.21 -12.18
C ASP A 717 -22.63 -22.74 -12.52
N LEU A 718 -23.67 -21.89 -12.50
CA LEU A 718 -23.53 -20.45 -12.75
C LEU A 718 -22.73 -19.72 -11.66
N ILE A 719 -22.89 -20.12 -10.40
CA ILE A 719 -22.09 -19.58 -9.29
C ILE A 719 -20.63 -19.98 -9.44
N GLU A 720 -20.36 -21.23 -9.80
CA GLU A 720 -19.01 -21.74 -10.01
C GLU A 720 -18.33 -21.11 -11.22
N ASP A 721 -19.05 -20.94 -12.32
CA ASP A 721 -18.57 -20.18 -13.48
C ASP A 721 -18.19 -18.75 -13.07
N MET A 722 -19.05 -18.04 -12.34
CA MET A 722 -18.74 -16.68 -11.89
C MET A 722 -17.50 -16.65 -10.98
N ASN A 723 -17.31 -17.65 -10.10
CA ASN A 723 -16.09 -17.80 -9.30
C ASN A 723 -14.84 -17.95 -10.18
N ASN A 724 -14.93 -18.76 -11.24
CA ASN A 724 -13.85 -19.01 -12.18
C ASN A 724 -13.52 -17.75 -13.00
N TYR A 725 -14.54 -17.04 -13.50
CA TYR A 725 -14.37 -15.80 -14.28
C TYR A 725 -13.71 -14.68 -13.48
N LEU A 726 -14.06 -14.55 -12.19
CA LEU A 726 -13.51 -13.52 -11.30
C LEU A 726 -12.13 -13.88 -10.73
N LYS A 727 -11.54 -15.03 -11.09
CA LYS A 727 -10.33 -15.58 -10.46
C LYS A 727 -10.41 -15.53 -8.93
N ALA A 728 -11.59 -15.81 -8.39
CA ALA A 728 -11.79 -15.86 -6.94
C ALA A 728 -10.93 -16.96 -6.28
N SER A 729 -10.35 -17.87 -7.09
CA SER A 729 -9.44 -18.95 -6.72
C SER A 729 -8.07 -18.53 -6.17
N ASP A 730 -7.68 -17.25 -6.25
CA ASP A 730 -6.50 -16.76 -5.52
C ASP A 730 -6.83 -16.69 -4.02
N LYS A 731 -6.68 -17.84 -3.37
CA LYS A 731 -6.88 -18.07 -1.94
C LYS A 731 -5.72 -17.43 -1.19
N TYR A 732 -5.99 -16.37 -0.43
CA TYR A 732 -5.02 -15.85 0.52
C TYR A 732 -5.65 -15.64 1.89
N LEU A 733 -4.89 -16.03 2.90
CA LEU A 733 -5.20 -15.87 4.31
C LEU A 733 -4.43 -14.65 4.81
N LYS A 734 -5.13 -13.60 5.22
CA LYS A 734 -4.49 -12.42 5.78
C LYS A 734 -4.57 -12.47 7.29
N MET A 735 -3.43 -12.79 7.90
CA MET A 735 -3.25 -12.80 9.34
C MET A 735 -2.65 -11.46 9.77
N GLN A 736 -3.24 -10.85 10.79
CA GLN A 736 -2.69 -9.70 11.49
C GLN A 736 -2.38 -10.17 12.91
N PHE A 737 -1.12 -10.05 13.31
CA PHE A 737 -0.77 -10.26 14.71
C PHE A 737 -1.35 -9.12 15.57
N ASP A 738 -2.19 -9.47 16.54
CA ASP A 738 -2.66 -8.56 17.57
C ASP A 738 -1.56 -8.36 18.62
N LYS A 739 -1.04 -7.14 18.61
CA LYS A 739 0.13 -6.70 19.36
C LYS A 739 -0.14 -6.53 20.85
N LYS A 740 -1.41 -6.49 21.29
CA LYS A 740 -1.77 -6.33 22.71
C LYS A 740 -1.79 -7.66 23.45
N ASP A 741 -2.22 -8.72 22.75
CA ASP A 741 -2.55 -10.00 23.36
C ASP A 741 -1.66 -11.16 22.87
N TYR A 742 -0.68 -10.88 22.01
CA TYR A 742 0.17 -11.89 21.35
C TYR A 742 -0.64 -12.96 20.59
N ARG A 743 -1.77 -12.56 19.99
CA ARG A 743 -2.67 -13.46 19.26
C ARG A 743 -2.60 -13.20 17.77
N ILE A 744 -2.76 -14.24 16.96
CA ILE A 744 -2.96 -14.05 15.54
C ILE A 744 -4.45 -13.76 15.28
N LYS A 745 -4.77 -12.53 14.85
CA LYS A 745 -6.10 -12.17 14.35
C LYS A 745 -6.19 -12.40 12.85
N PHE A 746 -7.14 -13.21 12.42
CA PHE A 746 -7.46 -13.34 11.00
C PHE A 746 -8.23 -12.09 10.57
N THR A 747 -7.67 -11.30 9.66
CA THR A 747 -8.24 -10.00 9.26
C THR A 747 -8.87 -10.01 7.90
N SER A 748 -8.54 -11.00 7.07
CA SER A 748 -9.38 -11.35 5.93
C SER A 748 -9.10 -12.78 5.48
N ILE A 749 -10.16 -13.50 5.17
CA ILE A 749 -10.12 -14.84 4.57
C ILE A 749 -10.78 -14.70 3.21
N LYS A 750 -10.02 -14.90 2.12
CA LYS A 750 -10.64 -15.03 0.79
C LYS A 750 -10.89 -16.52 0.55
N HIS A 751 -12.16 -16.89 0.46
CA HIS A 751 -12.64 -18.28 0.53
C HIS A 751 -12.06 -19.18 -0.55
N GLY A 752 -11.80 -20.42 -0.13
CA GLY A 752 -11.62 -21.58 -0.98
C GLY A 752 -10.95 -22.70 -0.20
N LEU A 753 -11.76 -23.63 0.33
CA LEU A 753 -11.48 -24.73 1.27
C LEU A 753 -11.93 -24.47 2.70
N GLY A 754 -12.64 -25.47 3.22
CA GLY A 754 -13.09 -25.61 4.59
C GLY A 754 -11.98 -25.27 5.58
N PHE A 755 -12.25 -24.22 6.35
CA PHE A 755 -11.45 -23.77 7.49
C PHE A 755 -11.11 -24.90 8.47
N HIS A 756 -11.92 -25.97 8.46
CA HIS A 756 -11.75 -27.14 9.31
C HIS A 756 -10.57 -28.06 8.94
N GLN A 757 -10.12 -28.11 7.69
CA GLN A 757 -9.01 -28.99 7.27
C GLN A 757 -7.62 -28.38 7.47
N VAL A 758 -7.50 -27.04 7.38
CA VAL A 758 -6.22 -26.32 7.50
C VAL A 758 -5.63 -26.35 8.92
N PHE A 759 -6.45 -26.61 9.95
CA PHE A 759 -6.02 -26.74 11.35
C PHE A 759 -5.84 -28.19 11.82
N LYS A 760 -6.07 -29.17 10.94
CA LYS A 760 -5.94 -30.61 11.26
C LYS A 760 -4.57 -31.17 10.88
N ASN A 761 -3.87 -30.51 9.96
CA ASN A 761 -2.46 -30.72 9.62
C ASN A 761 -1.66 -29.53 10.13
#